data_AF-A0A948RSP3-F1
#
_entry.id   AF-A0A948RSP3-F1
#
_cell.length_a   1.000
_cell.length_b   1.000
_cell.length_c   1.000
_cell.angle_alpha   90.00
_cell.angle_beta   90.00
_cell.angle_gamma   90.00
#
_symmetry.space_group_name_H-M   'P 1'
#
loop_
_entity.id
_entity.type
_entity.pdbx_description
1 polymer ?
#
loop_
_entity_poly.entity_id
_entity_poly.type
_entity_poly.pdbx_seq_one_letter_code
_entity_poly.pdbx_strand_id
1 'polypeptide(L)'
;MLCRNQNKHWYLQNSIPGLLILILLGVLSLLPLEARAETATADEMETVATNWLATMVHQHGDWAGEIHPRIESVQEIRVGETLLARCYSIFPQGHIVVPVLMEMSPVKVSSETCGLDVQQAQGFPQLLREILKHRAQLFMERYGSLAAAQPATGEVLFDRAHRETWDRYLAHPADFARSLGEDPLFSRGEVGPLLTTAWHQGDPYNNYAPMGDGGRCVVGCVATATAQIMRYWNWPPRGVSGWSYYWGGDTSCGGSSPGDWLYAEFSDPYDWDNMPNSCTGGCTPEQEDALAELNYEVGIAFEMVYGACGSGAYTSDIIDVLPNYFRYDNTINEVSRSSHDPDSWFHIIQDEIDAGRPMAYSFRYSATEGHAIVCDGWRDTQGFNQYHMNYGWGGSYNAWFSIDAIYHTYDIGQEKLYRRIMPKIGYVFTVLPDGSGDYPTIQAAIDDVLDADIIELGDGVFTGEGNRDLNFNGHPITVRSAGGDPEYCIIDCEGNPEEHRGFNFVSGEGASSVLEGITIRNGYMGADSSGAAIVCANNSSPTIRNCLIRDSESLNNGGGILCSGSSPLITESIFSSNLAAGNGGAIIVQDGAQPSITHCTFFANGALAGGALWISDDSAAEFENGIIVSGTGGGAVQCEGGVISDPLVCCDIFNNTGGDWVGCIADQYGVDGNISEDPLFCDQENENFHLQSESPCRADYNPTCGQIGALPLGCDVVIVSADGSGDFPTIQEAIDASLDGYIIELTNGIYVGDGNRNLDFGGRAITLRSQSGNPYACVIDCQGSESSTQRGFYFRSAEGPDAVVEGIKVRNGYRRYDSGGAAWCRDASNPTFINCVFSNNHTGISGGAIYCSGQSDASFINCTFYDNSADNGGAIYVSNSLPVISNCTFADNAAEVHGSALCTNSNTFNVQNSLFAYNDQMEAVHCLSQSVILSCCDIYGNSGGDWVGSIAGQEGVDGNICEDPLFCNPQIGDYAIAIDSPCAPFSPPNVECDLIGAWGTDTCDPSAVDSEPLPWSVHLGQAAPNPFRQSTTITYTIPGGSGGVPVHLNVFDPAGRLVRTLVNEDRSAGIHHVKWDGRNDNGAPVASGIYFYQLPFMGEKQTKRIVLIR
;
A
#
# COMPACT_ATOMS: atom_id res chain seq x y z
N MET A 1 -0.45 51.83 -11.65
CA MET A 1 -0.65 53.11 -12.39
C MET A 1 -1.87 53.84 -11.81
N LEU A 2 -2.29 54.97 -12.40
CA LEU A 2 -3.48 55.79 -12.01
C LEU A 2 -4.80 55.03 -12.36
N CYS A 3 -6.01 55.38 -11.88
CA CYS A 3 -6.59 56.65 -11.37
C CYS A 3 -7.67 56.38 -10.28
N ARG A 4 -7.82 57.20 -9.22
CA ARG A 4 -8.90 58.21 -8.95
C ARG A 4 -10.35 57.71 -9.10
N ASN A 5 -11.35 58.03 -8.24
CA ASN A 5 -11.57 59.14 -7.26
C ASN A 5 -12.78 58.73 -6.33
N GLN A 6 -13.20 59.27 -5.17
CA GLN A 6 -12.99 60.46 -4.29
C GLN A 6 -12.96 59.98 -2.78
N ASN A 7 -12.82 60.71 -1.64
CA ASN A 7 -13.13 62.06 -1.09
C ASN A 7 -14.65 62.35 -0.83
N LYS A 8 -15.19 62.94 0.26
CA LYS A 8 -14.84 63.48 1.64
C LYS A 8 -16.20 63.77 2.38
N HIS A 9 -16.45 64.01 3.69
CA HIS A 9 -15.84 64.05 5.06
C HIS A 9 -17.07 63.98 6.08
N TRP A 10 -17.18 64.35 7.38
CA TRP A 10 -16.48 65.21 8.38
C TRP A 10 -16.82 64.81 9.87
N TYR A 11 -15.81 64.82 10.76
CA TYR A 11 -15.75 65.30 12.18
C TYR A 11 -16.83 65.00 13.28
N LEU A 12 -16.40 64.25 14.32
CA LEU A 12 -16.18 64.66 15.75
C LEU A 12 -17.24 65.42 16.58
N GLN A 13 -17.63 64.88 17.77
CA GLN A 13 -17.24 65.44 19.12
C GLN A 13 -17.80 64.70 20.37
N ASN A 14 -17.05 64.79 21.50
CA ASN A 14 -17.46 64.73 22.93
C ASN A 14 -17.90 63.37 23.55
N SER A 15 -17.59 63.04 24.82
CA SER A 15 -16.74 63.73 25.83
C SER A 15 -16.26 62.89 27.04
N ILE A 16 -14.96 62.99 27.32
CA ILE A 16 -14.28 63.14 28.64
C ILE A 16 -14.23 61.93 29.63
N PRO A 17 -13.04 61.62 30.23
CA PRO A 17 -12.86 60.54 31.22
C PRO A 17 -12.63 61.01 32.67
N GLY A 18 -12.54 60.07 33.62
CA GLY A 18 -11.50 60.11 34.66
C GLY A 18 -11.88 60.06 36.14
N LEU A 19 -11.56 58.92 36.76
CA LEU A 19 -10.98 58.76 38.10
C LEU A 19 -11.83 58.89 39.40
N LEU A 20 -11.75 57.80 40.20
CA LEU A 20 -11.82 57.67 41.66
C LEU A 20 -12.52 58.78 42.51
N ILE A 21 -13.60 58.40 43.21
CA ILE A 21 -13.63 58.15 44.67
C ILE A 21 -15.03 57.65 45.05
N LEU A 22 -15.14 56.42 45.58
CA LEU A 22 -16.19 55.99 46.51
C LEU A 22 -15.86 54.59 47.07
N ILE A 23 -15.22 54.57 48.24
CA ILE A 23 -15.09 53.37 49.09
C ILE A 23 -16.20 53.44 50.14
N LEU A 24 -16.69 52.28 50.60
CA LEU A 24 -17.74 52.11 51.62
C LEU A 24 -19.17 52.58 51.23
N LEU A 25 -19.91 51.69 50.55
CA LEU A 25 -21.26 51.24 50.95
C LEU A 25 -21.78 50.17 49.97
N GLY A 26 -21.11 49.00 49.94
CA GLY A 26 -21.38 47.93 48.97
C GLY A 26 -20.87 46.56 49.40
N VAL A 27 -21.02 46.22 50.70
CA VAL A 27 -20.64 44.89 51.23
C VAL A 27 -21.90 44.06 51.47
N LEU A 28 -22.36 43.37 50.43
CA LEU A 28 -23.26 42.21 50.51
C LEU A 28 -23.29 41.49 49.15
N SER A 29 -23.29 40.15 49.19
CA SER A 29 -23.53 39.22 48.08
C SER A 29 -22.79 39.46 46.75
N LEU A 30 -21.45 39.37 46.78
CA LEU A 30 -20.66 38.74 45.70
C LEU A 30 -19.61 37.81 46.34
N LEU A 31 -20.09 36.72 46.93
CA LEU A 31 -19.32 35.49 47.00
C LEU A 31 -19.27 34.89 45.58
N PRO A 32 -18.22 34.15 45.18
CA PRO A 32 -18.36 33.24 44.06
C PRO A 32 -19.52 32.28 44.36
N LEU A 33 -20.41 32.02 43.40
CA LEU A 33 -21.41 30.97 43.59
C LEU A 33 -20.67 29.64 43.78
N GLU A 34 -21.09 28.90 44.80
CA GLU A 34 -20.64 27.54 45.02
C GLU A 34 -21.12 26.70 43.83
N ALA A 35 -20.17 26.13 43.07
CA ALA A 35 -20.48 25.15 42.03
C ALA A 35 -20.94 23.85 42.72
N ARG A 36 -22.23 23.80 43.06
CA ARG A 36 -22.85 22.67 43.74
C ARG A 36 -22.76 21.44 42.86
N ALA A 37 -22.41 20.30 43.45
CA ALA A 37 -22.81 19.02 42.86
C ALA A 37 -24.29 18.82 43.17
N GLU A 38 -25.06 18.40 42.18
CA GLU A 38 -26.51 18.35 42.25
C GLU A 38 -26.99 17.01 41.67
N THR A 39 -27.77 16.30 42.48
CA THR A 39 -28.44 15.08 42.07
C THR A 39 -29.76 15.43 41.40
N ALA A 40 -29.98 14.97 40.17
CA ALA A 40 -31.23 15.18 39.48
C ALA A 40 -32.42 14.55 40.24
N THR A 41 -33.52 15.29 40.34
CA THR A 41 -34.80 14.83 40.86
C THR A 41 -35.53 13.94 39.84
N ALA A 42 -36.71 13.42 40.20
CA ALA A 42 -37.53 12.64 39.25
C ALA A 42 -37.99 13.49 38.07
N ASP A 43 -38.60 14.64 38.38
CA ASP A 43 -39.16 15.58 37.43
C ASP A 43 -38.09 16.13 36.47
N GLU A 44 -36.87 16.37 36.96
CA GLU A 44 -35.71 16.78 36.15
C GLU A 44 -35.24 15.66 35.21
N MET A 45 -35.07 14.43 35.68
CA MET A 45 -34.70 13.30 34.81
C MET A 45 -35.77 12.98 33.75
N GLU A 46 -37.05 13.12 34.10
CA GLU A 46 -38.17 12.91 33.17
C GLU A 46 -38.27 14.04 32.13
N THR A 47 -37.90 15.27 32.52
CA THR A 47 -37.75 16.41 31.60
C THR A 47 -36.62 16.16 30.60
N VAL A 48 -35.45 15.69 31.06
CA VAL A 48 -34.33 15.31 30.17
C VAL A 48 -34.74 14.22 29.19
N ALA A 49 -35.38 13.14 29.65
CA ALA A 49 -35.84 12.05 28.78
C ALA A 49 -36.88 12.54 27.75
N THR A 50 -37.78 13.44 28.16
CA THR A 50 -38.79 14.05 27.26
C THR A 50 -38.15 14.96 26.20
N ASN A 51 -37.18 15.78 26.58
CA ASN A 51 -36.49 16.70 25.67
C ASN A 51 -35.51 15.98 24.74
N TRP A 52 -34.85 14.92 25.21
CA TRP A 52 -34.07 14.03 24.34
C TRP A 52 -34.94 13.40 23.26
N LEU A 53 -36.08 12.81 23.65
CA LEU A 53 -37.04 12.21 22.73
C LEU A 53 -37.55 13.21 21.69
N ALA A 54 -37.76 14.48 22.08
CA ALA A 54 -38.09 15.57 21.15
C ALA A 54 -36.94 15.95 20.20
N THR A 55 -35.68 15.85 20.66
CA THR A 55 -34.49 16.08 19.81
C THR A 55 -34.39 15.02 18.73
N MET A 56 -34.51 13.74 19.10
CA MET A 56 -34.43 12.60 18.17
C MET A 56 -35.54 12.67 17.11
N VAL A 57 -36.81 12.89 17.52
CA VAL A 57 -37.94 13.06 16.58
C VAL A 57 -37.75 14.27 15.67
N HIS A 58 -37.05 15.32 16.12
CA HIS A 58 -36.73 16.48 15.26
C HIS A 58 -35.64 16.17 14.22
N GLN A 59 -34.64 15.35 14.58
CA GLN A 59 -33.51 15.00 13.71
C GLN A 59 -33.88 13.89 12.70
N HIS A 60 -34.53 12.81 13.15
CA HIS A 60 -34.87 11.64 12.32
C HIS A 60 -36.28 11.70 11.73
N GLY A 61 -37.16 12.54 12.28
CA GLY A 61 -38.58 12.64 11.91
C GLY A 61 -39.52 11.75 12.73
N ASP A 62 -39.01 10.68 13.34
CA ASP A 62 -39.74 9.79 14.24
C ASP A 62 -38.82 9.19 15.34
N TRP A 63 -39.42 8.40 16.24
CA TRP A 63 -38.70 7.44 17.08
C TRP A 63 -39.35 6.06 16.90
N ALA A 64 -38.58 5.08 16.44
CA ALA A 64 -39.03 3.71 16.23
C ALA A 64 -40.30 3.57 15.36
N GLY A 65 -40.45 4.42 14.34
CA GLY A 65 -41.59 4.48 13.42
C GLY A 65 -42.80 5.28 13.93
N GLU A 66 -42.70 5.95 15.07
CA GLU A 66 -43.76 6.78 15.67
C GLU A 66 -43.32 8.24 15.77
N ILE A 67 -44.14 9.15 15.21
CA ILE A 67 -43.89 10.59 15.19
C ILE A 67 -44.29 11.28 16.50
N HIS A 68 -45.10 10.61 17.33
CA HIS A 68 -45.56 11.09 18.64
C HIS A 68 -45.24 10.05 19.75
N PRO A 69 -43.97 9.70 19.95
CA PRO A 69 -43.56 8.72 20.95
C PRO A 69 -43.80 9.27 22.36
N ARG A 70 -43.84 8.37 23.34
CA ARG A 70 -44.07 8.76 24.75
C ARG A 70 -43.37 7.81 25.70
N ILE A 71 -43.03 8.32 26.89
CA ILE A 71 -42.69 7.51 28.05
C ILE A 71 -43.91 6.67 28.43
N GLU A 72 -43.75 5.35 28.49
CA GLU A 72 -44.79 4.40 28.90
C GLU A 72 -44.63 3.97 30.36
N SER A 73 -43.39 3.74 30.80
CA SER A 73 -43.08 3.37 32.18
C SER A 73 -41.67 3.80 32.58
N VAL A 74 -41.38 3.81 33.87
CA VAL A 74 -40.08 4.15 34.43
C VAL A 74 -39.62 3.10 35.45
N GLN A 75 -38.34 2.73 35.37
CA GLN A 75 -37.68 1.79 36.26
C GLN A 75 -36.48 2.46 36.94
N GLU A 76 -36.28 2.21 38.23
CA GLU A 76 -35.17 2.79 39.00
C GLU A 76 -33.96 1.85 39.04
N ILE A 77 -32.79 2.36 38.63
CA ILE A 77 -31.52 1.64 38.70
C ILE A 77 -30.89 1.93 40.06
N ARG A 78 -30.77 0.89 40.89
CA ARG A 78 -30.34 0.99 42.31
C ARG A 78 -29.27 -0.02 42.68
N VAL A 79 -28.43 0.35 43.65
CA VAL A 79 -27.52 -0.56 44.35
C VAL A 79 -27.71 -0.36 45.85
N GLY A 80 -28.29 -1.36 46.51
CA GLY A 80 -28.80 -1.20 47.88
C GLY A 80 -29.91 -0.15 47.93
N GLU A 81 -29.83 0.78 48.89
CA GLU A 81 -30.76 1.91 48.99
C GLU A 81 -30.42 3.08 48.03
N THR A 82 -29.22 3.07 47.43
CA THR A 82 -28.73 4.15 46.56
C THR A 82 -29.39 4.13 45.18
N LEU A 83 -30.00 5.24 44.77
CA LEU A 83 -30.44 5.47 43.39
C LEU A 83 -29.25 5.93 42.54
N LEU A 84 -29.13 5.39 41.33
CA LEU A 84 -28.03 5.67 40.41
C LEU A 84 -28.50 6.27 39.06
N ALA A 85 -29.65 5.83 38.55
CA ALA A 85 -30.25 6.31 37.31
C ALA A 85 -31.74 5.95 37.25
N ARG A 86 -32.46 6.50 36.27
CA ARG A 86 -33.77 6.03 35.83
C ARG A 86 -33.73 5.59 34.37
N CYS A 87 -34.39 4.47 34.08
CA CYS A 87 -34.64 3.99 32.73
C CYS A 87 -36.10 4.23 32.39
N TYR A 88 -36.35 4.96 31.32
CA TYR A 88 -37.67 5.27 30.78
C TYR A 88 -37.92 4.37 29.57
N SER A 89 -38.94 3.52 29.63
CA SER A 89 -39.38 2.71 28.50
C SER A 89 -40.26 3.56 27.58
N ILE A 90 -39.96 3.56 26.28
CA ILE A 90 -40.64 4.40 25.28
C ILE A 90 -41.60 3.56 24.46
N PHE A 91 -42.76 4.13 24.11
CA PHE A 91 -43.69 3.57 23.14
C PHE A 91 -43.41 4.16 21.75
N PRO A 92 -43.44 3.36 20.66
CA PRO A 92 -43.89 1.96 20.58
C PRO A 92 -42.90 0.95 21.16
N GLN A 93 -41.61 1.30 21.14
CA GLN A 93 -40.52 0.54 21.72
C GLN A 93 -39.34 1.47 22.03
N GLY A 94 -38.27 0.91 22.60
CA GLY A 94 -37.05 1.63 22.93
C GLY A 94 -36.95 2.02 24.41
N HIS A 95 -35.81 2.59 24.78
CA HIS A 95 -35.55 3.07 26.14
C HIS A 95 -34.56 4.25 26.19
N ILE A 96 -34.62 5.02 27.27
CA ILE A 96 -33.69 6.12 27.59
C ILE A 96 -33.22 5.98 29.04
N VAL A 97 -31.90 6.01 29.29
CA VAL A 97 -31.31 5.96 30.64
C VAL A 97 -30.70 7.32 31.02
N VAL A 98 -31.22 7.92 32.09
CA VAL A 98 -30.77 9.21 32.64
C VAL A 98 -30.12 8.98 34.00
N PRO A 99 -28.84 9.40 34.22
CA PRO A 99 -28.15 9.20 35.49
C PRO A 99 -28.59 10.20 36.57
N VAL A 100 -28.32 9.88 37.83
CA VAL A 100 -28.65 10.75 38.97
C VAL A 100 -27.65 11.90 39.17
N LEU A 101 -26.41 11.77 38.69
CA LEU A 101 -25.34 12.78 38.83
C LEU A 101 -25.31 13.71 37.62
N MET A 102 -25.45 15.02 37.83
CA MET A 102 -25.37 16.02 36.76
C MET A 102 -23.94 16.26 36.23
N GLU A 103 -22.93 15.63 36.84
CA GLU A 103 -21.54 15.62 36.39
C GLU A 103 -21.27 14.57 35.28
N MET A 104 -22.23 13.68 35.04
CA MET A 104 -22.24 12.71 33.93
C MET A 104 -23.17 13.21 32.82
N SER A 105 -23.00 12.77 31.57
CA SER A 105 -23.84 13.24 30.45
C SER A 105 -25.34 12.93 30.68
N PRO A 106 -26.27 13.85 30.33
CA PRO A 106 -27.71 13.73 30.60
C PRO A 106 -28.37 12.44 30.12
N VAL A 107 -27.95 11.90 28.96
CA VAL A 107 -28.39 10.58 28.48
C VAL A 107 -27.18 9.67 28.44
N LYS A 108 -27.29 8.52 29.11
CA LYS A 108 -26.23 7.50 29.21
C LYS A 108 -26.35 6.43 28.15
N VAL A 109 -27.58 5.98 27.94
CA VAL A 109 -27.94 4.93 26.99
C VAL A 109 -29.27 5.33 26.37
N SER A 110 -29.40 5.19 25.05
CA SER A 110 -30.66 5.34 24.34
C SER A 110 -30.74 4.31 23.22
N SER A 111 -31.90 3.67 23.04
CA SER A 111 -32.14 2.74 21.95
C SER A 111 -33.55 2.90 21.44
N GLU A 112 -33.68 3.06 20.13
CA GLU A 112 -34.92 3.08 19.37
C GLU A 112 -35.37 1.63 19.02
N THR A 113 -34.47 0.65 19.16
CA THR A 113 -34.64 -0.73 18.67
C THR A 113 -35.02 -1.73 19.77
N CYS A 114 -34.56 -1.56 21.02
CA CYS A 114 -34.79 -2.53 22.09
C CYS A 114 -35.31 -1.93 23.42
N GLY A 115 -36.05 -2.73 24.19
CA GLY A 115 -36.35 -2.44 25.59
C GLY A 115 -35.19 -2.79 26.53
N LEU A 116 -35.32 -2.47 27.83
CA LEU A 116 -34.30 -2.76 28.84
C LEU A 116 -34.92 -3.26 30.16
N ASP A 117 -34.59 -4.49 30.57
CA ASP A 117 -34.83 -4.98 31.93
C ASP A 117 -33.63 -4.61 32.82
N VAL A 118 -33.75 -3.51 33.57
CA VAL A 118 -32.69 -3.06 34.48
C VAL A 118 -32.49 -3.96 35.71
N GLN A 119 -33.29 -5.02 35.88
CA GLN A 119 -33.17 -6.00 36.96
C GLN A 119 -32.50 -7.32 36.53
N GLN A 120 -32.31 -7.59 35.23
CA GLN A 120 -31.66 -8.82 34.75
C GLN A 120 -30.28 -8.99 35.39
N ALA A 121 -30.01 -10.15 36.01
CA ALA A 121 -28.84 -10.34 36.85
C ALA A 121 -27.48 -10.39 36.11
N GLN A 122 -27.51 -10.69 34.81
CA GLN A 122 -26.34 -10.92 33.95
C GLN A 122 -26.42 -10.12 32.63
N GLY A 123 -25.31 -10.02 31.91
CA GLY A 123 -25.23 -9.38 30.60
C GLY A 123 -25.26 -7.84 30.68
N PHE A 124 -25.72 -7.18 29.62
CA PHE A 124 -25.71 -5.72 29.53
C PHE A 124 -26.33 -4.99 30.74
N PRO A 125 -27.48 -5.41 31.32
CA PRO A 125 -28.04 -4.74 32.49
C PRO A 125 -27.18 -4.84 33.77
N GLN A 126 -26.34 -5.89 33.90
CA GLN A 126 -25.35 -6.01 34.97
C GLN A 126 -24.23 -4.99 34.80
N LEU A 127 -23.67 -4.93 33.60
CA LEU A 127 -22.66 -3.94 33.22
C LEU A 127 -23.15 -2.51 33.50
N LEU A 128 -24.35 -2.15 33.02
CA LEU A 128 -24.94 -0.82 33.22
C LEU A 128 -25.01 -0.42 34.71
N ARG A 129 -25.43 -1.34 35.57
CA ARG A 129 -25.48 -1.12 37.03
C ARG A 129 -24.09 -0.91 37.62
N GLU A 130 -23.10 -1.71 37.21
CA GLU A 130 -21.74 -1.65 37.74
C GLU A 130 -20.98 -0.37 37.31
N ILE A 131 -21.19 0.15 36.09
CA ILE A 131 -20.61 1.43 35.64
C ILE A 131 -21.13 2.59 36.50
N LEU A 132 -22.46 2.70 36.59
CA LEU A 132 -23.13 3.76 37.33
C LEU A 132 -22.76 3.72 38.82
N LYS A 133 -22.64 2.50 39.37
CA LYS A 133 -22.16 2.22 40.73
C LYS A 133 -20.70 2.65 40.92
N HIS A 134 -19.80 2.32 40.00
CA HIS A 134 -18.39 2.69 40.10
C HIS A 134 -18.20 4.21 40.03
N ARG A 135 -18.86 4.89 39.08
CA ARG A 135 -18.87 6.37 39.01
C ARG A 135 -19.43 7.00 40.30
N ALA A 136 -20.53 6.46 40.83
CA ALA A 136 -21.09 6.88 42.11
C ALA A 136 -20.13 6.63 43.30
N GLN A 137 -19.38 5.52 43.31
CA GLN A 137 -18.40 5.20 44.35
C GLN A 137 -17.23 6.18 44.33
N LEU A 138 -16.60 6.43 43.17
CA LEU A 138 -15.53 7.44 43.03
C LEU A 138 -15.97 8.80 43.58
N PHE A 139 -17.19 9.23 43.22
CA PHE A 139 -17.76 10.48 43.72
C PHE A 139 -17.92 10.49 45.25
N MET A 140 -18.48 9.41 45.82
CA MET A 140 -18.68 9.27 47.27
C MET A 140 -17.36 9.16 48.05
N GLU A 141 -16.32 8.53 47.50
CA GLU A 141 -15.01 8.43 48.13
C GLU A 141 -14.28 9.79 48.21
N ARG A 142 -14.46 10.64 47.18
CA ARG A 142 -13.84 11.97 47.11
C ARG A 142 -14.62 13.06 47.86
N TYR A 143 -15.95 13.04 47.80
CA TYR A 143 -16.81 14.11 48.33
C TYR A 143 -17.71 13.68 49.50
N GLY A 144 -17.78 12.39 49.83
CA GLY A 144 -18.43 11.84 51.03
C GLY A 144 -19.89 11.41 50.88
N SER A 145 -20.61 11.90 49.87
CA SER A 145 -21.95 11.41 49.48
C SER A 145 -22.31 11.90 48.08
N LEU A 146 -23.30 11.29 47.41
CA LEU A 146 -23.80 11.78 46.10
C LEU A 146 -24.43 13.18 46.18
N ALA A 147 -24.89 13.61 47.37
CA ALA A 147 -25.44 14.94 47.60
C ALA A 147 -24.42 15.96 48.14
N ALA A 148 -23.11 15.64 48.08
CA ALA A 148 -22.05 16.52 48.56
C ALA A 148 -21.47 17.38 47.44
N ALA A 149 -21.48 18.70 47.63
CA ALA A 149 -21.04 19.66 46.62
C ALA A 149 -19.54 19.54 46.28
N GLN A 150 -19.20 19.71 45.00
CA GLN A 150 -17.82 19.85 44.56
C GLN A 150 -17.21 21.19 45.05
N PRO A 151 -15.89 21.25 45.30
CA PRO A 151 -15.20 22.50 45.59
C PRO A 151 -15.08 23.36 44.33
N ALA A 152 -15.51 24.63 44.40
CA ALA A 152 -15.47 25.55 43.25
C ALA A 152 -14.09 25.63 42.57
N THR A 153 -13.01 25.57 43.37
CA THR A 153 -11.61 25.49 42.93
C THR A 153 -10.97 24.18 43.38
N GLY A 154 -10.49 23.37 42.44
CA GLY A 154 -9.80 22.12 42.72
C GLY A 154 -9.82 21.16 41.53
N GLU A 155 -9.09 20.06 41.68
CA GLU A 155 -9.11 18.88 40.80
C GLU A 155 -10.52 18.27 40.79
N VAL A 156 -11.09 18.13 39.59
CA VAL A 156 -12.47 17.67 39.32
C VAL A 156 -12.44 16.18 38.97
N LEU A 157 -13.39 15.39 39.47
CA LEU A 157 -13.45 13.94 39.15
C LEU A 157 -13.99 13.64 37.76
N PHE A 158 -14.93 14.45 37.28
CA PHE A 158 -15.62 14.32 36.00
C PHE A 158 -15.67 15.72 35.36
N ASP A 159 -15.85 15.80 34.04
CA ASP A 159 -15.83 17.09 33.34
C ASP A 159 -17.00 18.00 33.74
N ARG A 160 -16.72 19.31 33.80
CA ARG A 160 -17.73 20.35 34.03
C ARG A 160 -18.56 20.62 32.77
N ALA A 161 -18.10 20.26 31.58
CA ALA A 161 -18.80 20.51 30.31
C ALA A 161 -20.25 19.96 30.29
N HIS A 162 -20.51 18.80 30.91
CA HIS A 162 -21.84 18.22 31.01
C HIS A 162 -22.89 19.14 31.65
N ARG A 163 -22.49 20.09 32.51
CA ARG A 163 -23.43 21.00 33.18
C ARG A 163 -24.17 21.92 32.22
N GLU A 164 -23.47 22.48 31.25
CA GLU A 164 -24.07 23.32 30.21
C GLU A 164 -24.99 22.50 29.27
N THR A 165 -24.83 21.16 29.26
CA THR A 165 -25.73 20.24 28.57
C THR A 165 -26.95 19.86 29.41
N TRP A 166 -26.81 19.65 30.72
CA TRP A 166 -27.96 19.49 31.64
C TRP A 166 -28.85 20.73 31.64
N ASP A 167 -28.30 21.93 31.78
CA ASP A 167 -29.08 23.18 31.80
C ASP A 167 -29.90 23.38 30.50
N ARG A 168 -29.40 22.90 29.35
CA ARG A 168 -30.14 22.86 28.07
C ARG A 168 -31.28 21.84 28.10
N TYR A 169 -31.00 20.59 28.48
CA TYR A 169 -32.02 19.53 28.50
C TYR A 169 -33.03 19.64 29.66
N LEU A 170 -32.79 20.52 30.65
CA LEU A 170 -33.75 20.88 31.70
C LEU A 170 -34.66 22.07 31.34
N ALA A 171 -34.54 22.64 30.13
CA ALA A 171 -35.46 23.66 29.65
C ALA A 171 -36.91 23.13 29.58
N HIS A 172 -37.89 24.00 29.87
CA HIS A 172 -39.29 23.61 29.86
C HIS A 172 -39.71 23.08 28.46
N PRO A 173 -40.33 21.88 28.32
CA PRO A 173 -40.45 21.21 27.03
C PRO A 173 -41.14 22.00 25.91
N ALA A 174 -42.14 22.84 26.24
CA ALA A 174 -42.82 23.68 25.25
C ALA A 174 -41.99 24.86 24.72
N ASP A 175 -40.85 25.15 25.35
CA ASP A 175 -39.86 26.14 24.94
C ASP A 175 -38.65 25.44 24.30
N PHE A 176 -38.20 24.30 24.84
CA PHE A 176 -37.17 23.45 24.23
C PHE A 176 -37.56 22.99 22.81
N ALA A 177 -38.79 22.50 22.64
CA ALA A 177 -39.33 22.10 21.33
C ALA A 177 -39.50 23.28 20.34
N ARG A 178 -39.34 24.53 20.80
CA ARG A 178 -39.30 25.72 19.93
C ARG A 178 -37.88 26.06 19.50
N SER A 179 -36.90 25.93 20.40
CA SER A 179 -35.49 26.20 20.08
C SER A 179 -34.89 25.20 19.08
N LEU A 180 -35.37 23.95 19.02
CA LEU A 180 -34.90 22.95 18.05
C LEU A 180 -34.90 23.47 16.59
N GLY A 181 -35.93 24.25 16.21
CA GLY A 181 -36.04 24.84 14.87
C GLY A 181 -35.41 26.23 14.70
N GLU A 182 -34.79 26.79 15.75
CA GLU A 182 -34.16 28.13 15.74
C GLU A 182 -32.64 28.08 16.04
N ASP A 183 -32.15 27.01 16.67
CA ASP A 183 -30.76 26.86 17.13
C ASP A 183 -29.99 25.81 16.30
N PRO A 184 -28.99 26.22 15.47
CA PRO A 184 -28.22 25.30 14.62
C PRO A 184 -27.27 24.37 15.41
N LEU A 185 -27.25 24.44 16.74
CA LEU A 185 -26.51 23.49 17.57
C LEU A 185 -27.18 22.09 17.62
N PHE A 186 -28.48 21.99 17.29
CA PHE A 186 -29.17 20.70 17.17
C PHE A 186 -29.08 20.07 15.76
N SER A 187 -28.42 20.72 14.81
CA SER A 187 -28.21 20.20 13.44
C SER A 187 -26.75 19.75 13.21
N ARG A 188 -26.24 18.90 14.11
CA ARG A 188 -24.94 18.21 13.97
C ARG A 188 -25.12 16.82 13.35
N GLY A 189 -23.99 16.21 12.99
CA GLY A 189 -23.96 14.93 12.26
C GLY A 189 -24.16 13.69 13.13
N GLU A 190 -24.55 12.63 12.45
CA GLU A 190 -24.68 11.26 12.92
C GLU A 190 -24.53 10.33 11.72
N VAL A 191 -23.83 9.21 11.90
CA VAL A 191 -23.63 8.18 10.87
C VAL A 191 -23.79 6.80 11.51
N GLY A 192 -24.40 5.88 10.77
CA GLY A 192 -24.79 4.55 11.23
C GLY A 192 -26.21 4.51 11.84
N PRO A 193 -26.64 3.36 12.40
CA PRO A 193 -25.92 2.08 12.47
C PRO A 193 -25.57 1.52 11.08
N LEU A 194 -24.31 1.14 10.86
CA LEU A 194 -23.84 0.55 9.60
C LEU A 194 -24.32 -0.90 9.45
N LEU A 195 -24.42 -1.66 10.56
CA LEU A 195 -24.87 -3.05 10.53
C LEU A 195 -26.40 -3.11 10.55
N THR A 196 -26.98 -3.69 9.50
CA THR A 196 -28.39 -4.10 9.48
C THR A 196 -28.63 -5.45 10.17
N THR A 197 -27.58 -6.14 10.60
CA THR A 197 -27.65 -7.49 11.21
C THR A 197 -28.05 -7.44 12.68
N ALA A 198 -28.85 -8.43 13.10
CA ALA A 198 -29.25 -8.67 14.48
C ALA A 198 -29.06 -10.16 14.81
N TRP A 199 -27.81 -10.63 14.74
CA TRP A 199 -27.44 -12.03 14.93
C TRP A 199 -27.24 -12.40 16.41
N HIS A 200 -27.23 -13.71 16.71
CA HIS A 200 -27.16 -14.24 18.08
C HIS A 200 -26.17 -15.40 18.16
N GLN A 201 -25.52 -15.63 19.31
CA GLN A 201 -24.53 -16.72 19.49
C GLN A 201 -25.13 -18.14 19.60
N GLY A 202 -26.42 -18.34 19.26
CA GLY A 202 -27.20 -19.54 19.57
C GLY A 202 -27.96 -20.06 18.36
N ASP A 203 -29.03 -20.82 18.58
CA ASP A 203 -29.88 -21.36 17.50
C ASP A 203 -30.45 -20.23 16.61
N PRO A 204 -30.37 -20.31 15.26
CA PRO A 204 -29.75 -21.36 14.45
C PRO A 204 -28.24 -21.20 14.21
N TYR A 205 -27.68 -19.99 14.40
CA TYR A 205 -26.29 -19.59 14.14
C TYR A 205 -25.22 -20.50 14.78
N ASN A 206 -25.55 -21.30 15.79
CA ASN A 206 -24.63 -22.25 16.39
C ASN A 206 -24.77 -23.70 15.89
N ASN A 207 -25.58 -24.01 14.87
CA ASN A 207 -25.90 -25.39 14.51
C ASN A 207 -24.73 -26.28 14.08
N TYR A 208 -23.57 -25.70 13.73
CA TYR A 208 -22.35 -26.46 13.41
C TYR A 208 -21.43 -26.60 14.64
N ALA A 209 -21.61 -25.77 15.68
CA ALA A 209 -20.82 -25.81 16.91
C ALA A 209 -20.94 -27.15 17.66
N PRO A 210 -19.87 -27.59 18.35
CA PRO A 210 -19.79 -28.89 19.01
C PRO A 210 -20.79 -29.06 20.16
N MET A 211 -20.96 -30.31 20.61
CA MET A 211 -21.85 -30.64 21.74
C MET A 211 -21.10 -30.56 23.07
N GLY A 212 -21.49 -29.61 23.91
CA GLY A 212 -20.88 -29.34 25.22
C GLY A 212 -21.53 -30.09 26.38
N ASP A 213 -21.29 -29.62 27.60
CA ASP A 213 -21.88 -30.14 28.83
C ASP A 213 -23.23 -29.44 29.09
N GLY A 214 -24.34 -30.15 28.83
CA GLY A 214 -25.70 -29.63 29.03
C GLY A 214 -26.40 -29.09 27.78
N GLY A 215 -25.71 -28.98 26.64
CA GLY A 215 -26.31 -28.56 25.37
C GLY A 215 -25.29 -28.42 24.25
N ARG A 216 -25.72 -27.85 23.11
CA ARG A 216 -24.79 -27.43 22.05
C ARG A 216 -24.04 -26.18 22.52
N CYS A 217 -22.74 -26.09 22.21
CA CYS A 217 -21.93 -24.91 22.50
C CYS A 217 -22.48 -23.66 21.77
N VAL A 218 -22.37 -22.49 22.39
CA VAL A 218 -22.60 -21.21 21.68
C VAL A 218 -21.41 -20.92 20.76
N VAL A 219 -21.58 -20.12 19.70
CA VAL A 219 -20.43 -19.78 18.82
C VAL A 219 -19.44 -18.80 19.47
N GLY A 220 -19.89 -18.04 20.47
CA GLY A 220 -19.07 -17.09 21.21
C GLY A 220 -19.12 -15.67 20.63
N CYS A 221 -18.82 -14.70 21.50
CA CYS A 221 -18.99 -13.28 21.17
C CYS A 221 -18.06 -12.80 20.04
N VAL A 222 -16.82 -13.27 20.00
CA VAL A 222 -15.84 -12.89 18.98
C VAL A 222 -16.30 -13.35 17.60
N ALA A 223 -16.76 -14.60 17.46
CA ALA A 223 -17.26 -15.13 16.19
C ALA A 223 -18.49 -14.35 15.69
N THR A 224 -19.52 -14.13 16.53
CA THR A 224 -20.71 -13.37 16.12
C THR A 224 -20.45 -11.87 15.88
N ALA A 225 -19.44 -11.28 16.52
CA ALA A 225 -19.04 -9.90 16.20
C ALA A 225 -18.36 -9.84 14.82
N THR A 226 -17.33 -10.68 14.60
CA THR A 226 -16.58 -10.72 13.34
C THR A 226 -17.47 -11.15 12.16
N ALA A 227 -18.29 -12.19 12.30
CA ALA A 227 -19.16 -12.67 11.23
C ALA A 227 -20.24 -11.64 10.81
N GLN A 228 -20.70 -10.77 11.72
CA GLN A 228 -21.57 -9.64 11.36
C GLN A 228 -20.83 -8.53 10.59
N ILE A 229 -19.55 -8.29 10.87
CA ILE A 229 -18.70 -7.41 10.05
C ILE A 229 -18.48 -8.02 8.66
N MET A 230 -18.25 -9.34 8.58
CA MET A 230 -18.13 -10.02 7.28
C MET A 230 -19.42 -9.95 6.46
N ARG A 231 -20.59 -10.06 7.12
CA ARG A 231 -21.90 -9.88 6.47
C ARG A 231 -22.21 -8.45 6.04
N TYR A 232 -21.62 -7.44 6.67
CA TYR A 232 -21.70 -6.05 6.23
C TYR A 232 -21.03 -5.88 4.85
N TRP A 233 -19.85 -6.48 4.67
CA TRP A 233 -19.11 -6.45 3.40
C TRP A 233 -19.63 -7.46 2.36
N ASN A 234 -20.24 -8.58 2.79
CA ASN A 234 -20.45 -9.79 1.98
C ASN A 234 -19.12 -10.36 1.46
N TRP A 235 -18.13 -10.43 2.34
CA TRP A 235 -16.77 -10.76 1.98
C TRP A 235 -16.11 -11.73 2.97
N PRO A 236 -15.36 -12.74 2.49
CA PRO A 236 -14.98 -12.97 1.10
C PRO A 236 -16.02 -13.76 0.30
N PRO A 237 -15.91 -13.85 -1.04
CA PRO A 237 -16.62 -14.87 -1.82
C PRO A 237 -16.19 -16.28 -1.39
N ARG A 238 -14.88 -16.45 -1.13
CA ARG A 238 -14.20 -17.67 -0.69
C ARG A 238 -13.00 -17.29 0.17
N GLY A 239 -12.78 -17.96 1.30
CA GLY A 239 -11.59 -17.81 2.14
C GLY A 239 -10.34 -18.46 1.54
N VAL A 240 -9.38 -18.79 2.40
CA VAL A 240 -8.08 -19.37 2.03
C VAL A 240 -7.72 -20.55 2.94
N SER A 241 -7.56 -21.72 2.33
CA SER A 241 -7.24 -23.00 3.01
C SER A 241 -8.26 -23.44 4.07
N GLY A 242 -7.87 -24.34 4.98
CA GLY A 242 -8.69 -24.82 6.10
C GLY A 242 -7.84 -25.07 7.34
N TRP A 243 -8.42 -24.89 8.54
CA TRP A 243 -7.70 -24.97 9.82
C TRP A 243 -8.21 -26.10 10.72
N SER A 244 -7.32 -26.69 11.52
CA SER A 244 -7.68 -27.65 12.57
C SER A 244 -6.90 -27.46 13.87
N TYR A 245 -7.59 -27.56 14.98
CA TYR A 245 -7.01 -27.55 16.34
C TYR A 245 -7.71 -28.58 17.23
N TYR A 246 -7.09 -28.90 18.37
CA TYR A 246 -7.65 -29.82 19.36
C TYR A 246 -8.41 -29.06 20.45
N TRP A 247 -9.74 -29.11 20.42
CA TRP A 247 -10.58 -28.54 21.45
C TRP A 247 -10.60 -29.43 22.70
N GLY A 248 -10.32 -28.85 23.86
CA GLY A 248 -10.16 -29.59 25.12
C GLY A 248 -11.45 -30.20 25.71
N GLY A 249 -12.62 -29.87 25.15
CA GLY A 249 -13.93 -30.26 25.68
C GLY A 249 -14.52 -29.22 26.64
N ASP A 250 -15.85 -29.18 26.71
CA ASP A 250 -16.58 -28.21 27.51
C ASP A 250 -16.51 -28.51 29.02
N THR A 251 -16.35 -27.47 29.84
CA THR A 251 -16.51 -27.48 31.31
C THR A 251 -17.30 -26.28 31.85
N SER A 252 -17.84 -25.43 30.97
CA SER A 252 -18.44 -24.13 31.28
C SER A 252 -19.68 -24.22 32.18
N CYS A 253 -20.48 -25.29 32.06
CA CYS A 253 -21.68 -25.51 32.87
C CYS A 253 -21.43 -26.28 34.19
N GLY A 254 -20.18 -26.62 34.51
CA GLY A 254 -19.77 -27.21 35.80
C GLY A 254 -19.75 -28.74 35.84
N GLY A 255 -20.12 -29.43 34.76
CA GLY A 255 -19.74 -30.81 34.47
C GLY A 255 -18.51 -30.86 33.55
N SER A 256 -18.49 -31.84 32.63
CA SER A 256 -17.40 -31.98 31.66
C SER A 256 -17.77 -32.87 30.47
N SER A 257 -17.57 -32.38 29.25
CA SER A 257 -17.61 -33.16 28.00
C SER A 257 -16.19 -33.49 27.49
N PRO A 258 -16.00 -34.58 26.72
CA PRO A 258 -14.70 -34.90 26.13
C PRO A 258 -14.34 -33.91 25.02
N GLY A 259 -13.04 -33.65 24.86
CA GLY A 259 -12.49 -32.90 23.73
C GLY A 259 -12.32 -33.74 22.46
N ASP A 260 -12.23 -33.06 21.32
CA ASP A 260 -12.09 -33.64 19.98
C ASP A 260 -11.27 -32.72 19.06
N TRP A 261 -10.88 -33.20 17.89
CA TRP A 261 -10.33 -32.35 16.83
C TRP A 261 -11.46 -31.65 16.08
N LEU A 262 -11.36 -30.33 15.95
CA LEU A 262 -12.27 -29.53 15.14
C LEU A 262 -11.57 -29.11 13.85
N TYR A 263 -12.33 -29.00 12.75
CA TYR A 263 -11.86 -28.58 11.43
C TYR A 263 -12.90 -27.65 10.80
N ALA A 264 -12.41 -26.74 9.96
CA ALA A 264 -13.16 -26.00 8.96
C ALA A 264 -12.32 -25.97 7.68
N GLU A 265 -12.98 -26.11 6.54
CA GLU A 265 -12.49 -25.57 5.27
C GLU A 265 -12.93 -24.10 5.22
N PHE A 266 -12.19 -23.23 4.52
CA PHE A 266 -12.61 -21.86 4.23
C PHE A 266 -12.63 -21.58 2.72
N SER A 267 -12.13 -22.50 1.89
CA SER A 267 -12.00 -22.31 0.43
C SER A 267 -13.29 -22.58 -0.36
N ASP A 268 -14.37 -23.00 0.30
CA ASP A 268 -15.74 -23.07 -0.23
C ASP A 268 -16.32 -21.68 -0.55
N PRO A 269 -17.42 -21.57 -1.33
CA PRO A 269 -18.11 -20.31 -1.54
C PRO A 269 -19.17 -20.00 -0.47
N TYR A 270 -19.09 -18.82 0.14
CA TYR A 270 -20.07 -18.36 1.14
C TYR A 270 -21.40 -17.92 0.51
N ASP A 271 -22.52 -18.50 0.95
CA ASP A 271 -23.87 -18.16 0.49
C ASP A 271 -24.42 -16.89 1.18
N TRP A 272 -23.84 -15.73 0.84
CA TRP A 272 -24.23 -14.43 1.38
C TRP A 272 -25.71 -14.07 1.14
N ASP A 273 -26.30 -14.56 0.04
CA ASP A 273 -27.71 -14.36 -0.30
C ASP A 273 -28.64 -15.08 0.70
N ASN A 274 -28.27 -16.27 1.17
CA ASN A 274 -28.99 -17.00 2.21
C ASN A 274 -28.59 -16.62 3.65
N MET A 275 -27.77 -15.60 3.87
CA MET A 275 -27.51 -15.06 5.22
C MET A 275 -28.42 -13.85 5.52
N PRO A 276 -29.64 -14.00 6.07
CA PRO A 276 -30.50 -12.86 6.39
C PRO A 276 -29.98 -12.02 7.55
N ASN A 277 -30.37 -10.75 7.58
CA ASN A 277 -30.10 -9.82 8.67
C ASN A 277 -30.55 -10.34 10.06
N SER A 278 -31.58 -11.19 10.14
CA SER A 278 -31.99 -11.84 11.38
C SER A 278 -32.89 -13.05 11.14
N CYS A 279 -32.72 -14.12 11.93
CA CYS A 279 -33.68 -15.23 12.02
C CYS A 279 -34.78 -15.02 13.08
N THR A 280 -34.94 -13.83 13.67
CA THR A 280 -36.01 -13.54 14.64
C THR A 280 -37.40 -13.52 13.97
N GLY A 281 -37.98 -14.72 13.82
CA GLY A 281 -39.22 -15.00 13.10
C GLY A 281 -39.25 -16.38 12.43
N GLY A 282 -38.08 -17.03 12.31
CA GLY A 282 -37.86 -18.27 11.57
C GLY A 282 -37.11 -18.03 10.27
N CYS A 283 -36.18 -18.93 9.94
CA CYS A 283 -35.40 -18.95 8.71
C CYS A 283 -35.77 -20.19 7.87
N THR A 284 -35.31 -20.29 6.62
CA THR A 284 -35.37 -21.55 5.86
C THR A 284 -34.15 -22.43 6.21
N PRO A 285 -34.20 -23.75 5.98
CA PRO A 285 -33.05 -24.63 6.28
C PRO A 285 -31.74 -24.18 5.62
N GLU A 286 -31.83 -23.64 4.42
CA GLU A 286 -30.68 -23.11 3.65
C GLU A 286 -30.07 -21.87 4.33
N GLN A 287 -30.91 -21.03 4.92
CA GLN A 287 -30.48 -19.86 5.71
C GLN A 287 -29.96 -20.26 7.10
N GLU A 288 -30.50 -21.33 7.69
CA GLU A 288 -30.01 -21.90 8.95
C GLU A 288 -28.64 -22.58 8.78
N ASP A 289 -28.35 -23.15 7.60
CA ASP A 289 -27.05 -23.71 7.22
C ASP A 289 -26.00 -22.60 7.05
N ALA A 290 -26.20 -21.67 6.10
CA ALA A 290 -25.21 -20.62 5.76
C ALA A 290 -24.84 -19.71 6.95
N LEU A 291 -25.80 -19.44 7.84
CA LEU A 291 -25.53 -18.69 9.08
C LEU A 291 -24.74 -19.50 10.12
N ALA A 292 -24.94 -20.82 10.18
CA ALA A 292 -24.26 -21.71 11.12
C ALA A 292 -22.85 -22.07 10.66
N GLU A 293 -22.65 -22.22 9.36
CA GLU A 293 -21.39 -22.40 8.64
C GLU A 293 -20.43 -21.25 8.95
N LEU A 294 -20.74 -20.02 8.50
CA LEU A 294 -19.89 -18.84 8.73
C LEU A 294 -19.58 -18.59 10.22
N ASN A 295 -20.58 -18.71 11.12
CA ASN A 295 -20.34 -18.47 12.56
C ASN A 295 -19.51 -19.59 13.21
N TYR A 296 -19.52 -20.81 12.67
CA TYR A 296 -18.65 -21.90 13.12
C TYR A 296 -17.22 -21.76 12.58
N GLU A 297 -17.06 -21.45 11.30
CA GLU A 297 -15.75 -21.33 10.65
C GLU A 297 -14.92 -20.16 11.20
N VAL A 298 -15.54 -18.99 11.38
CA VAL A 298 -14.91 -17.88 12.11
C VAL A 298 -14.56 -18.32 13.54
N GLY A 299 -15.40 -19.15 14.19
CA GLY A 299 -15.04 -19.78 15.45
C GLY A 299 -13.82 -20.70 15.38
N ILE A 300 -13.65 -21.48 14.31
CA ILE A 300 -12.49 -22.36 14.12
C ILE A 300 -11.21 -21.57 13.86
N ALA A 301 -11.27 -20.53 13.02
CA ALA A 301 -10.12 -19.67 12.72
C ALA A 301 -9.61 -18.92 13.96
N PHE A 302 -10.49 -18.53 14.89
CA PHE A 302 -10.17 -17.95 16.20
C PHE A 302 -9.84 -19.00 17.30
N GLU A 303 -9.61 -20.27 16.94
CA GLU A 303 -9.37 -21.41 17.87
C GLU A 303 -10.35 -21.48 19.07
N MET A 304 -11.64 -21.16 18.82
CA MET A 304 -12.65 -20.93 19.86
C MET A 304 -12.68 -22.01 20.95
N VAL A 305 -12.55 -21.59 22.20
CA VAL A 305 -12.78 -22.45 23.37
C VAL A 305 -14.29 -22.59 23.56
N TYR A 306 -14.90 -23.49 22.78
CA TYR A 306 -16.34 -23.74 22.79
C TYR A 306 -16.87 -24.24 24.14
N GLY A 307 -18.04 -23.74 24.56
CA GLY A 307 -18.79 -24.23 25.71
C GLY A 307 -20.30 -23.93 25.66
N ALA A 308 -21.12 -24.76 26.31
CA ALA A 308 -22.58 -24.64 26.33
C ALA A 308 -23.10 -23.47 27.18
N CYS A 309 -22.35 -23.08 28.22
CA CYS A 309 -22.65 -21.89 29.04
C CYS A 309 -21.87 -20.64 28.61
N GLY A 310 -21.06 -20.72 27.54
CA GLY A 310 -20.26 -19.62 27.00
C GLY A 310 -19.01 -20.14 26.28
N SER A 311 -18.65 -19.48 25.18
CA SER A 311 -17.46 -19.79 24.36
C SER A 311 -16.56 -18.55 24.26
N GLY A 312 -15.25 -18.74 24.24
CA GLY A 312 -14.28 -17.64 24.24
C GLY A 312 -13.06 -17.85 23.34
N ALA A 313 -12.65 -16.75 22.69
CA ALA A 313 -11.39 -16.55 21.98
C ALA A 313 -10.87 -15.14 22.33
N TYR A 314 -9.70 -14.73 21.84
CA TYR A 314 -9.24 -13.35 22.00
C TYR A 314 -9.62 -12.51 20.78
N THR A 315 -10.12 -11.30 20.99
CA THR A 315 -10.46 -10.39 19.89
C THR A 315 -9.22 -9.80 19.21
N SER A 316 -8.04 -9.89 19.84
CA SER A 316 -6.75 -9.52 19.23
C SER A 316 -6.46 -10.28 17.95
N ASP A 317 -6.90 -11.53 17.90
CA ASP A 317 -6.51 -12.50 16.89
C ASP A 317 -7.18 -12.17 15.54
N ILE A 318 -8.10 -11.19 15.50
CA ILE A 318 -8.71 -10.64 14.29
C ILE A 318 -7.70 -10.03 13.32
N ILE A 319 -6.57 -9.54 13.85
CA ILE A 319 -5.45 -8.97 13.08
C ILE A 319 -4.83 -10.04 12.18
N ASP A 320 -4.69 -11.26 12.69
CA ASP A 320 -4.13 -12.39 11.93
C ASP A 320 -5.23 -13.17 11.18
N VAL A 321 -6.38 -13.39 11.80
CA VAL A 321 -7.42 -14.30 11.28
C VAL A 321 -8.09 -13.78 10.02
N LEU A 322 -8.50 -12.50 9.99
CA LEU A 322 -9.23 -11.98 8.84
C LEU A 322 -8.35 -11.88 7.56
N PRO A 323 -7.09 -11.44 7.63
CA PRO A 323 -6.21 -11.45 6.45
C PRO A 323 -5.79 -12.85 6.01
N ASN A 324 -5.34 -13.71 6.94
CA ASN A 324 -4.76 -15.01 6.59
C ASN A 324 -5.80 -16.01 6.05
N TYR A 325 -7.05 -15.97 6.53
CA TYR A 325 -8.08 -16.96 6.18
C TYR A 325 -9.27 -16.41 5.38
N PHE A 326 -9.54 -15.11 5.46
CA PHE A 326 -10.78 -14.52 4.93
C PHE A 326 -10.56 -13.37 3.93
N ARG A 327 -9.35 -13.22 3.38
CA ARG A 327 -8.99 -12.20 2.37
C ARG A 327 -9.31 -10.76 2.78
N TYR A 328 -9.24 -10.44 4.07
CA TYR A 328 -9.34 -9.04 4.50
C TYR A 328 -8.04 -8.29 4.28
N ASP A 329 -8.17 -6.98 4.20
CA ASP A 329 -7.08 -6.05 4.31
C ASP A 329 -6.32 -6.26 5.62
N ASN A 330 -5.01 -6.15 5.53
CA ASN A 330 -4.03 -6.54 6.53
C ASN A 330 -3.54 -5.36 7.38
N THR A 331 -4.04 -4.15 7.11
CA THR A 331 -3.81 -2.91 7.87
C THR A 331 -4.57 -2.90 9.22
N ILE A 332 -5.36 -3.95 9.52
CA ILE A 332 -6.18 -4.09 10.73
C ILE A 332 -5.31 -3.97 11.98
N ASN A 333 -5.59 -2.99 12.84
CA ASN A 333 -4.80 -2.76 14.04
C ASN A 333 -5.62 -2.54 15.31
N GLU A 334 -5.06 -2.99 16.44
CA GLU A 334 -5.62 -2.78 17.77
C GLU A 334 -5.35 -1.37 18.26
N VAL A 335 -6.37 -0.73 18.84
CA VAL A 335 -6.23 0.54 19.56
C VAL A 335 -6.76 0.37 20.99
N SER A 336 -5.93 0.69 22.00
CA SER A 336 -6.36 0.65 23.41
C SER A 336 -6.97 1.97 23.85
N ARG A 337 -8.09 1.88 24.57
CA ARG A 337 -8.75 3.01 25.23
C ARG A 337 -7.84 3.73 26.22
N SER A 338 -6.88 3.01 26.81
CA SER A 338 -5.97 3.56 27.83
C SER A 338 -4.92 4.55 27.30
N SER A 339 -4.68 4.56 25.99
CA SER A 339 -3.73 5.47 25.33
C SER A 339 -4.35 6.80 24.87
N HIS A 340 -5.67 6.97 25.03
CA HIS A 340 -6.44 8.05 24.43
C HIS A 340 -7.29 8.81 25.47
N ASP A 341 -7.56 10.09 25.21
CA ASP A 341 -8.56 10.86 25.96
C ASP A 341 -9.99 10.63 25.36
N PRO A 342 -11.07 11.17 25.94
CA PRO A 342 -12.43 11.00 25.42
C PRO A 342 -12.64 11.49 23.98
N ASP A 343 -12.02 12.62 23.62
CA ASP A 343 -12.26 13.26 22.32
C ASP A 343 -11.45 12.56 21.22
N SER A 344 -10.17 12.24 21.47
CA SER A 344 -9.35 11.46 20.53
C SER A 344 -9.92 10.05 20.28
N TRP A 345 -10.45 9.38 21.31
CA TRP A 345 -11.15 8.11 21.15
C TRP A 345 -12.43 8.23 20.30
N PHE A 346 -13.15 9.35 20.41
CA PHE A 346 -14.33 9.61 19.56
C PHE A 346 -13.94 9.81 18.10
N HIS A 347 -12.91 10.62 17.81
CA HIS A 347 -12.51 10.88 16.43
C HIS A 347 -12.02 9.60 15.73
N ILE A 348 -11.31 8.69 16.44
CA ILE A 348 -10.95 7.38 15.88
C ILE A 348 -12.18 6.55 15.46
N ILE A 349 -13.27 6.60 16.24
CA ILE A 349 -14.53 5.92 15.90
C ILE A 349 -15.22 6.65 14.73
N GLN A 350 -15.22 7.97 14.73
CA GLN A 350 -15.81 8.81 13.68
C GLN A 350 -15.11 8.59 12.32
N ASP A 351 -13.77 8.64 12.27
CA ASP A 351 -12.97 8.49 11.05
C ASP A 351 -13.19 7.13 10.36
N GLU A 352 -13.39 6.06 11.13
CA GLU A 352 -13.69 4.73 10.59
C GLU A 352 -15.12 4.62 10.06
N ILE A 353 -16.11 5.11 10.82
CA ILE A 353 -17.53 5.04 10.45
C ILE A 353 -17.87 5.98 9.29
N ASP A 354 -17.27 7.18 9.23
CA ASP A 354 -17.40 8.10 8.10
C ASP A 354 -16.77 7.54 6.81
N ALA A 355 -15.78 6.64 6.96
CA ALA A 355 -15.21 5.84 5.88
C ALA A 355 -15.93 4.49 5.65
N GLY A 356 -17.08 4.26 6.30
CA GLY A 356 -17.92 3.07 6.12
C GLY A 356 -17.38 1.79 6.76
N ARG A 357 -16.44 1.84 7.71
CA ARG A 357 -15.81 0.67 8.33
C ARG A 357 -16.36 0.40 9.74
N PRO A 358 -17.20 -0.65 9.95
CA PRO A 358 -17.58 -1.08 11.29
C PRO A 358 -16.40 -1.74 12.02
N MET A 359 -16.26 -1.49 13.32
CA MET A 359 -15.12 -1.93 14.13
C MET A 359 -15.51 -3.05 15.09
N ALA A 360 -14.64 -4.04 15.26
CA ALA A 360 -14.75 -4.95 16.41
C ALA A 360 -14.34 -4.21 17.69
N TYR A 361 -15.08 -4.37 18.77
CA TYR A 361 -14.85 -3.66 20.05
C TYR A 361 -14.91 -4.65 21.20
N SER A 362 -13.94 -4.61 22.12
CA SER A 362 -13.83 -5.56 23.22
C SER A 362 -13.56 -4.88 24.56
N PHE A 363 -14.09 -5.45 25.63
CA PHE A 363 -13.98 -4.90 26.99
C PHE A 363 -14.13 -5.98 28.06
N ARG A 364 -13.60 -5.69 29.27
CA ARG A 364 -13.82 -6.51 30.48
C ARG A 364 -14.61 -5.75 31.53
N TYR A 365 -15.57 -6.44 32.15
CA TYR A 365 -16.39 -5.90 33.23
C TYR A 365 -16.16 -6.55 34.60
N SER A 366 -15.40 -7.66 34.63
CA SER A 366 -14.81 -8.19 35.86
C SER A 366 -13.45 -8.87 35.55
N ALA A 367 -12.75 -9.32 36.59
CA ALA A 367 -11.48 -10.05 36.44
C ALA A 367 -11.60 -11.38 35.67
N THR A 368 -12.84 -11.90 35.50
CA THR A 368 -13.12 -13.19 34.85
C THR A 368 -14.09 -13.07 33.67
N GLU A 369 -14.70 -11.90 33.44
CA GLU A 369 -15.77 -11.71 32.44
C GLU A 369 -15.48 -10.53 31.52
N GLY A 370 -15.69 -10.74 30.22
CA GLY A 370 -15.56 -9.74 29.16
C GLY A 370 -16.45 -10.11 27.98
N HIS A 371 -16.54 -9.24 26.99
CA HIS A 371 -17.41 -9.41 25.82
C HIS A 371 -16.79 -8.73 24.59
N ALA A 372 -17.19 -9.20 23.40
CA ALA A 372 -16.87 -8.62 22.11
C ALA A 372 -18.17 -8.26 21.37
N ILE A 373 -18.17 -7.08 20.76
CA ILE A 373 -19.32 -6.45 20.08
C ILE A 373 -18.83 -5.73 18.82
N VAL A 374 -19.74 -5.18 18.02
CA VAL A 374 -19.39 -4.32 16.88
C VAL A 374 -19.75 -2.87 17.22
N CYS A 375 -18.85 -1.93 16.97
CA CYS A 375 -19.14 -0.49 16.97
C CYS A 375 -19.38 -0.06 15.52
N ASP A 376 -20.58 0.47 15.27
CA ASP A 376 -21.10 0.67 13.91
C ASP A 376 -21.84 2.01 13.73
N GLY A 377 -21.64 2.99 14.61
CA GLY A 377 -22.20 4.33 14.43
C GLY A 377 -21.70 5.37 15.43
N TRP A 378 -21.83 6.66 15.08
CA TRP A 378 -21.50 7.81 15.95
C TRP A 378 -22.55 8.92 15.84
N ARG A 379 -22.74 9.68 16.93
CA ARG A 379 -23.69 10.80 17.04
C ARG A 379 -23.11 11.92 17.91
N ASP A 380 -22.99 13.14 17.37
CA ASP A 380 -22.58 14.34 18.12
C ASP A 380 -23.82 15.12 18.59
N THR A 381 -24.08 15.12 19.90
CA THR A 381 -25.19 15.89 20.51
C THR A 381 -24.73 17.15 21.25
N GLN A 382 -23.53 17.63 20.89
CA GLN A 382 -22.87 18.85 21.34
C GLN A 382 -22.78 18.98 22.87
N GLY A 383 -21.70 18.47 23.46
CA GLY A 383 -21.47 18.47 24.91
C GLY A 383 -21.87 17.16 25.60
N PHE A 384 -22.25 16.16 24.81
CA PHE A 384 -21.77 14.78 24.94
C PHE A 384 -21.91 14.08 23.58
N ASN A 385 -21.00 13.15 23.31
CA ASN A 385 -20.98 12.37 22.09
C ASN A 385 -21.43 10.94 22.41
N GLN A 386 -22.08 10.29 21.44
CA GLN A 386 -22.50 8.90 21.53
C GLN A 386 -21.90 8.05 20.41
N TYR A 387 -21.76 6.74 20.66
CA TYR A 387 -21.54 5.72 19.64
C TYR A 387 -22.59 4.61 19.71
N HIS A 388 -22.92 4.00 18.57
CA HIS A 388 -23.80 2.83 18.49
C HIS A 388 -22.98 1.54 18.67
N MET A 389 -23.62 0.52 19.25
CA MET A 389 -23.03 -0.78 19.54
C MET A 389 -24.00 -1.92 19.26
N ASN A 390 -23.58 -2.89 18.44
CA ASN A 390 -24.29 -4.13 18.16
C ASN A 390 -23.79 -5.27 19.06
N TYR A 391 -24.64 -5.77 19.96
CA TYR A 391 -24.24 -6.66 21.06
C TYR A 391 -24.11 -8.15 20.69
N GLY A 392 -24.50 -8.57 19.48
CA GLY A 392 -24.47 -9.98 19.06
C GLY A 392 -25.47 -10.88 19.80
N TRP A 393 -26.59 -10.29 20.27
CA TRP A 393 -27.64 -10.95 21.06
C TRP A 393 -29.04 -10.78 20.45
N GLY A 394 -29.16 -10.97 19.13
CA GLY A 394 -30.45 -10.95 18.42
C GLY A 394 -31.08 -9.55 18.36
N GLY A 395 -30.25 -8.51 18.29
CA GLY A 395 -30.68 -7.10 18.43
C GLY A 395 -31.00 -6.66 19.86
N SER A 396 -30.99 -7.59 20.84
CA SER A 396 -31.16 -7.24 22.26
C SER A 396 -29.97 -6.42 22.74
N TYR A 397 -30.24 -5.27 23.33
CA TYR A 397 -29.26 -4.33 23.89
C TYR A 397 -28.40 -3.57 22.86
N ASN A 398 -28.75 -3.62 21.58
CA ASN A 398 -28.23 -2.69 20.59
C ASN A 398 -28.69 -1.26 20.93
N ALA A 399 -27.75 -0.33 21.13
CA ALA A 399 -28.03 0.99 21.66
C ALA A 399 -26.90 2.01 21.39
N TRP A 400 -27.24 3.28 21.59
CA TRP A 400 -26.33 4.42 21.61
C TRP A 400 -25.83 4.70 23.03
N PHE A 401 -24.53 4.97 23.18
CA PHE A 401 -23.84 5.05 24.46
C PHE A 401 -22.95 6.31 24.58
N SER A 402 -23.00 7.02 25.71
CA SER A 402 -22.26 8.29 25.92
C SER A 402 -20.81 8.11 26.40
N ILE A 403 -19.85 8.82 25.80
CA ILE A 403 -18.40 8.55 25.88
C ILE A 403 -17.72 8.80 27.26
N ASP A 404 -18.45 9.19 28.30
CA ASP A 404 -17.95 9.43 29.66
C ASP A 404 -17.66 8.14 30.49
N ALA A 405 -17.02 7.18 29.82
CA ALA A 405 -16.62 5.82 30.18
C ALA A 405 -17.78 4.82 30.40
N ILE A 406 -18.02 4.01 29.37
CA ILE A 406 -19.07 2.99 29.33
C ILE A 406 -18.57 1.61 29.80
N TYR A 407 -17.26 1.36 29.93
CA TYR A 407 -16.77 0.01 30.33
C TYR A 407 -15.79 -0.01 31.51
N HIS A 408 -15.56 1.11 32.19
CA HIS A 408 -14.66 1.16 33.37
C HIS A 408 -15.36 0.71 34.66
N THR A 409 -15.57 -0.60 34.80
CA THR A 409 -15.93 -1.25 36.07
C THR A 409 -14.74 -1.96 36.72
N TYR A 410 -13.65 -2.19 35.98
CA TYR A 410 -12.46 -2.90 36.45
C TYR A 410 -11.13 -2.26 36.00
N ASP A 411 -10.87 -2.14 34.70
CA ASP A 411 -9.61 -1.60 34.15
C ASP A 411 -9.81 -0.97 32.76
N ILE A 412 -9.26 0.23 32.55
CA ILE A 412 -9.24 0.95 31.26
C ILE A 412 -8.29 0.30 30.23
N GLY A 413 -7.25 -0.40 30.69
CA GLY A 413 -6.32 -1.13 29.81
C GLY A 413 -6.95 -2.34 29.10
N GLN A 414 -8.16 -2.75 29.52
CA GLN A 414 -8.89 -3.88 28.95
C GLN A 414 -9.99 -3.48 27.95
N GLU A 415 -10.14 -2.19 27.65
CA GLU A 415 -11.08 -1.68 26.65
C GLU A 415 -10.32 -1.34 25.35
N LYS A 416 -10.75 -1.90 24.23
CA LYS A 416 -10.03 -1.94 22.96
C LYS A 416 -10.98 -1.88 21.76
N LEU A 417 -10.52 -1.32 20.65
CA LEU A 417 -11.16 -1.46 19.34
C LEU A 417 -10.18 -1.98 18.30
N TYR A 418 -10.71 -2.57 17.24
CA TYR A 418 -10.00 -3.08 16.07
C TYR A 418 -10.60 -2.39 14.84
N ARG A 419 -9.76 -1.64 14.13
CA ARG A 419 -10.16 -0.76 13.02
C ARG A 419 -9.55 -1.19 11.70
N ARG A 420 -9.90 -0.51 10.61
CA ARG A 420 -9.50 -0.82 9.23
C ARG A 420 -9.97 -2.22 8.75
N ILE A 421 -11.04 -2.75 9.33
CA ILE A 421 -11.59 -4.06 8.94
C ILE A 421 -12.39 -3.91 7.63
N MET A 422 -11.70 -4.10 6.51
CA MET A 422 -12.23 -4.00 5.15
C MET A 422 -11.68 -5.12 4.25
N PRO A 423 -12.36 -5.50 3.15
CA PRO A 423 -11.84 -6.45 2.16
C PRO A 423 -10.48 -6.04 1.59
N LYS A 424 -9.58 -7.01 1.34
CA LYS A 424 -8.43 -6.78 0.46
C LYS A 424 -8.90 -6.97 -0.99
N ILE A 425 -8.70 -5.94 -1.80
CA ILE A 425 -9.05 -5.92 -3.23
C ILE A 425 -7.73 -5.88 -4.01
N GLY A 426 -7.60 -6.66 -5.08
CA GLY A 426 -6.39 -6.67 -5.90
C GLY A 426 -5.27 -7.52 -5.33
N TYR A 427 -5.48 -8.83 -5.24
CA TYR A 427 -4.36 -9.77 -5.10
C TYR A 427 -3.56 -9.82 -6.41
N VAL A 428 -2.24 -9.92 -6.29
CA VAL A 428 -1.33 -10.13 -7.42
C VAL A 428 -0.95 -11.62 -7.46
N PHE A 429 -1.01 -12.24 -8.63
CA PHE A 429 -0.64 -13.63 -8.87
C PHE A 429 0.33 -13.72 -10.05
N THR A 430 1.44 -14.42 -9.87
CA THR A 430 2.51 -14.52 -10.87
C THR A 430 2.36 -15.79 -11.70
N VAL A 431 2.33 -15.66 -13.03
CA VAL A 431 2.32 -16.78 -13.97
C VAL A 431 3.59 -16.73 -14.82
N LEU A 432 4.37 -17.81 -14.78
CA LEU A 432 5.65 -17.92 -15.48
C LEU A 432 5.53 -18.82 -16.72
N PRO A 433 6.26 -18.55 -17.82
CA PRO A 433 6.13 -19.31 -19.08
C PRO A 433 6.44 -20.82 -18.99
N ASP A 434 7.15 -21.25 -17.95
CA ASP A 434 7.46 -22.67 -17.69
C ASP A 434 6.45 -23.37 -16.76
N GLY A 435 5.44 -22.63 -16.26
CA GLY A 435 4.42 -23.11 -15.33
C GLY A 435 4.87 -23.22 -13.87
N SER A 436 5.95 -22.54 -13.47
CA SER A 436 6.47 -22.56 -12.08
C SER A 436 5.93 -21.45 -11.15
N GLY A 437 5.08 -20.55 -11.66
CA GLY A 437 4.38 -19.53 -10.87
C GLY A 437 3.21 -20.08 -10.03
N ASP A 438 2.40 -19.18 -9.48
CA ASP A 438 1.23 -19.50 -8.63
C ASP A 438 0.21 -20.39 -9.36
N TYR A 439 0.03 -20.13 -10.67
CA TYR A 439 -0.80 -20.93 -11.56
C TYR A 439 0.03 -21.48 -12.73
N PRO A 440 -0.27 -22.70 -13.22
CA PRO A 440 0.51 -23.35 -14.28
C PRO A 440 0.27 -22.79 -15.69
N THR A 441 -0.79 -22.01 -15.89
CA THR A 441 -1.17 -21.37 -17.16
C THR A 441 -1.98 -20.10 -16.89
N ILE A 442 -2.05 -19.19 -17.87
CA ILE A 442 -2.74 -17.90 -17.72
C ILE A 442 -4.25 -18.11 -17.49
N GLN A 443 -4.91 -18.98 -18.26
CA GLN A 443 -6.34 -19.27 -18.07
C GLN A 443 -6.62 -19.94 -16.70
N ALA A 444 -5.69 -20.75 -16.17
CA ALA A 444 -5.87 -21.36 -14.86
C ALA A 444 -5.83 -20.34 -13.70
N ALA A 445 -5.16 -19.19 -13.88
CA ALA A 445 -5.30 -18.05 -12.99
C ALA A 445 -6.66 -17.35 -13.20
N ILE A 446 -6.99 -16.99 -14.45
CA ILE A 446 -8.25 -16.30 -14.81
C ILE A 446 -9.51 -17.05 -14.31
N ASP A 447 -9.49 -18.38 -14.26
CA ASP A 447 -10.59 -19.22 -13.81
C ASP A 447 -10.74 -19.32 -12.27
N ASP A 448 -9.80 -18.79 -11.46
CA ASP A 448 -9.76 -18.90 -9.99
C ASP A 448 -9.59 -17.57 -9.23
N VAL A 449 -9.04 -16.53 -9.86
CA VAL A 449 -8.93 -15.18 -9.27
C VAL A 449 -10.28 -14.45 -9.14
N LEU A 450 -10.31 -13.38 -8.35
CA LEU A 450 -11.51 -12.57 -8.09
C LEU A 450 -11.50 -11.24 -8.88
N ASP A 451 -12.66 -10.61 -8.97
CA ASP A 451 -12.83 -9.26 -9.51
C ASP A 451 -11.82 -8.26 -8.92
N ALA A 452 -11.17 -7.47 -9.78
CA ALA A 452 -10.07 -6.54 -9.50
C ALA A 452 -8.70 -7.15 -9.12
N ASP A 453 -8.53 -8.47 -9.09
CA ASP A 453 -7.21 -9.11 -8.99
C ASP A 453 -6.34 -8.87 -10.24
N ILE A 454 -5.03 -9.04 -10.08
CA ILE A 454 -3.98 -8.81 -11.08
C ILE A 454 -3.24 -10.12 -11.34
N ILE A 455 -3.10 -10.48 -12.61
CA ILE A 455 -2.28 -11.60 -13.08
C ILE A 455 -1.05 -11.01 -13.76
N GLU A 456 0.12 -11.21 -13.16
CA GLU A 456 1.40 -10.77 -13.69
C GLU A 456 2.09 -11.89 -14.46
N LEU A 457 2.48 -11.59 -15.69
CA LEU A 457 3.14 -12.49 -16.61
C LEU A 457 4.64 -12.22 -16.60
N GLY A 458 5.43 -13.22 -16.19
CA GLY A 458 6.89 -13.13 -16.23
C GLY A 458 7.44 -13.17 -17.67
N ASP A 459 8.65 -12.64 -17.85
CA ASP A 459 9.31 -12.57 -19.16
C ASP A 459 9.50 -13.94 -19.82
N GLY A 460 9.26 -13.98 -21.13
CA GLY A 460 9.43 -15.15 -21.99
C GLY A 460 8.27 -15.36 -22.97
N VAL A 461 8.12 -16.60 -23.44
CA VAL A 461 7.14 -16.95 -24.49
C VAL A 461 6.13 -17.97 -23.98
N PHE A 462 4.93 -17.48 -23.68
CA PHE A 462 3.78 -18.30 -23.34
C PHE A 462 3.26 -19.04 -24.58
N THR A 463 3.13 -20.37 -24.46
CA THR A 463 2.71 -21.29 -25.54
C THR A 463 1.82 -22.41 -24.97
N GLY A 464 1.19 -23.21 -25.84
CA GLY A 464 0.37 -24.35 -25.41
C GLY A 464 -1.06 -24.01 -24.95
N GLU A 465 -1.77 -25.05 -24.49
CA GLU A 465 -3.16 -24.99 -24.01
C GLU A 465 -3.24 -24.20 -22.69
N GLY A 466 -4.26 -23.36 -22.53
CA GLY A 466 -4.44 -22.49 -21.36
C GLY A 466 -3.59 -21.20 -21.35
N ASN A 467 -2.73 -21.01 -22.35
CA ASN A 467 -1.91 -19.80 -22.54
C ASN A 467 -2.31 -19.00 -23.80
N ARG A 468 -3.39 -19.40 -24.46
CA ARG A 468 -3.98 -18.79 -25.66
C ARG A 468 -5.49 -19.00 -25.67
N ASP A 469 -6.17 -18.33 -26.60
CA ASP A 469 -7.63 -18.23 -26.68
C ASP A 469 -8.29 -17.70 -25.38
N LEU A 470 -7.54 -16.91 -24.61
CA LEU A 470 -7.82 -16.54 -23.23
C LEU A 470 -9.11 -15.73 -23.08
N ASN A 471 -10.00 -16.14 -22.17
CA ASN A 471 -11.27 -15.47 -21.90
C ASN A 471 -11.34 -15.05 -20.44
N PHE A 472 -11.56 -13.76 -20.17
CA PHE A 472 -11.68 -13.21 -18.82
C PHE A 472 -12.98 -13.64 -18.10
N ASN A 473 -13.88 -14.35 -18.79
CA ASN A 473 -15.16 -14.85 -18.27
C ASN A 473 -16.09 -13.73 -17.74
N GLY A 474 -15.82 -12.47 -18.10
CA GLY A 474 -16.51 -11.27 -17.61
C GLY A 474 -15.86 -10.60 -16.40
N HIS A 475 -14.77 -11.16 -15.85
CA HIS A 475 -14.10 -10.60 -14.68
C HIS A 475 -13.38 -9.26 -14.99
N PRO A 476 -13.54 -8.23 -14.14
CA PRO A 476 -12.81 -6.97 -14.20
C PRO A 476 -11.42 -7.11 -13.57
N ILE A 477 -10.57 -7.95 -14.16
CA ILE A 477 -9.19 -8.24 -13.73
C ILE A 477 -8.17 -7.55 -14.63
N THR A 478 -6.93 -7.42 -14.15
CA THR A 478 -5.79 -6.95 -14.97
C THR A 478 -4.88 -8.13 -15.33
N VAL A 479 -4.54 -8.29 -16.60
CA VAL A 479 -3.45 -9.18 -17.05
C VAL A 479 -2.34 -8.32 -17.62
N ARG A 480 -1.14 -8.36 -17.01
CA ARG A 480 -0.01 -7.49 -17.40
C ARG A 480 1.33 -8.20 -17.44
N SER A 481 2.28 -7.68 -18.21
CA SER A 481 3.71 -8.02 -18.05
C SER A 481 4.24 -7.52 -16.71
N ALA A 482 4.98 -8.36 -15.99
CA ALA A 482 5.66 -7.98 -14.75
C ALA A 482 6.78 -6.95 -14.98
N GLY A 483 7.47 -7.04 -16.13
CA GLY A 483 8.49 -6.06 -16.53
C GLY A 483 7.92 -4.78 -17.15
N GLY A 484 6.63 -4.76 -17.49
CA GLY A 484 5.93 -3.63 -18.14
C GLY A 484 6.28 -3.41 -19.63
N ASP A 485 7.38 -3.99 -20.12
CA ASP A 485 7.81 -3.92 -21.52
C ASP A 485 7.20 -5.08 -22.35
N PRO A 486 6.49 -4.80 -23.46
CA PRO A 486 5.91 -5.82 -24.33
C PRO A 486 6.92 -6.63 -25.13
N GLU A 487 8.19 -6.21 -25.30
CA GLU A 487 9.19 -6.99 -26.05
C GLU A 487 9.52 -8.32 -25.37
N TYR A 488 9.51 -8.36 -24.03
CA TYR A 488 9.95 -9.53 -23.25
C TYR A 488 8.81 -10.47 -22.85
N CYS A 489 7.58 -9.97 -22.70
CA CYS A 489 6.41 -10.78 -22.36
C CYS A 489 5.56 -11.11 -23.61
N ILE A 490 5.66 -12.34 -24.12
CA ILE A 490 5.10 -12.74 -25.41
C ILE A 490 4.09 -13.88 -25.27
N ILE A 491 2.84 -13.64 -25.71
CA ILE A 491 1.85 -14.68 -25.98
C ILE A 491 1.95 -15.06 -27.47
N ASP A 492 2.38 -16.30 -27.73
CA ASP A 492 2.47 -16.85 -29.09
C ASP A 492 1.28 -17.79 -29.32
N CYS A 493 0.37 -17.39 -30.23
CA CYS A 493 -0.90 -18.08 -30.40
C CYS A 493 -0.77 -19.43 -31.13
N GLU A 494 0.37 -19.72 -31.77
CA GLU A 494 0.60 -20.96 -32.55
C GLU A 494 -0.46 -21.22 -33.67
N GLY A 495 -1.17 -20.18 -34.15
CA GLY A 495 -2.45 -20.33 -34.85
C GLY A 495 -2.42 -20.92 -36.27
N ASN A 496 -1.25 -21.21 -36.84
CA ASN A 496 -1.14 -21.76 -38.19
C ASN A 496 -0.49 -23.16 -38.13
N PRO A 497 -1.22 -24.26 -38.41
CA PRO A 497 -2.46 -24.33 -39.20
C PRO A 497 -3.77 -24.50 -38.41
N GLU A 498 -3.77 -24.45 -37.08
CA GLU A 498 -4.95 -24.69 -36.23
C GLU A 498 -5.44 -23.37 -35.60
N GLU A 499 -6.68 -22.96 -35.90
CA GLU A 499 -7.21 -21.62 -35.60
C GLU A 499 -7.16 -21.28 -34.10
N HIS A 500 -6.31 -20.31 -33.74
CA HIS A 500 -6.08 -19.82 -32.39
C HIS A 500 -5.81 -18.31 -32.39
N ARG A 501 -6.12 -17.64 -31.27
CA ARG A 501 -5.83 -16.22 -31.02
C ARG A 501 -5.25 -16.00 -29.61
N GLY A 502 -4.92 -14.75 -29.28
CA GLY A 502 -4.49 -14.37 -27.93
C GLY A 502 -5.67 -14.34 -26.96
N PHE A 503 -6.64 -13.45 -27.22
CA PHE A 503 -7.74 -13.17 -26.28
C PHE A 503 -9.14 -13.19 -26.93
N ASN A 504 -10.12 -13.66 -26.15
CA ASN A 504 -11.54 -13.79 -26.45
C ASN A 504 -12.37 -12.97 -25.45
N PHE A 505 -12.44 -11.65 -25.61
CA PHE A 505 -13.34 -10.80 -24.83
C PHE A 505 -14.76 -10.89 -25.39
N VAL A 506 -15.55 -11.82 -24.84
CA VAL A 506 -16.88 -12.18 -25.37
C VAL A 506 -17.93 -12.39 -24.27
N SER A 507 -17.60 -12.11 -23.01
CA SER A 507 -18.38 -12.49 -21.83
C SER A 507 -19.03 -11.28 -21.11
N GLY A 508 -18.90 -10.07 -21.67
CA GLY A 508 -19.41 -8.82 -21.09
C GLY A 508 -18.38 -8.00 -20.31
N GLU A 509 -17.09 -8.23 -20.55
CA GLU A 509 -15.97 -7.51 -19.93
C GLU A 509 -16.11 -5.97 -20.00
N GLY A 510 -15.78 -5.27 -18.93
CA GLY A 510 -15.84 -3.79 -18.87
C GLY A 510 -14.46 -3.14 -19.02
N ALA A 511 -14.39 -1.81 -18.96
CA ALA A 511 -13.12 -1.07 -19.05
C ALA A 511 -12.13 -1.41 -17.91
N SER A 512 -12.62 -1.96 -16.79
CA SER A 512 -11.83 -2.50 -15.67
C SER A 512 -11.23 -3.90 -15.95
N SER A 513 -11.62 -4.56 -17.03
CA SER A 513 -10.89 -5.70 -17.59
C SER A 513 -9.73 -5.13 -18.42
N VAL A 514 -8.50 -5.25 -17.91
CA VAL A 514 -7.31 -4.59 -18.46
C VAL A 514 -6.32 -5.60 -19.01
N LEU A 515 -5.75 -5.29 -20.18
CA LEU A 515 -4.63 -5.99 -20.80
C LEU A 515 -3.49 -4.99 -21.03
N GLU A 516 -2.30 -5.26 -20.49
CA GLU A 516 -1.19 -4.31 -20.42
C GLU A 516 0.19 -4.91 -20.75
N GLY A 517 1.00 -4.23 -21.56
CA GLY A 517 2.46 -4.49 -21.62
C GLY A 517 2.86 -5.82 -22.26
N ILE A 518 2.05 -6.37 -23.17
CA ILE A 518 2.21 -7.74 -23.70
C ILE A 518 2.29 -7.76 -25.24
N THR A 519 3.21 -8.55 -25.80
CA THR A 519 3.19 -8.94 -27.21
C THR A 519 2.18 -10.07 -27.44
N ILE A 520 1.35 -9.94 -28.48
CA ILE A 520 0.48 -11.02 -29.01
C ILE A 520 0.87 -11.25 -30.47
N ARG A 521 1.26 -12.48 -30.83
CA ARG A 521 1.67 -12.81 -32.20
C ARG A 521 1.19 -14.17 -32.70
N ASN A 522 1.30 -14.37 -34.01
CA ASN A 522 0.97 -15.61 -34.73
C ASN A 522 -0.49 -16.07 -34.54
N GLY A 523 -1.41 -15.14 -34.26
CA GLY A 523 -2.84 -15.41 -34.24
C GLY A 523 -3.35 -15.67 -35.65
N TYR A 524 -4.17 -16.69 -35.87
CA TYR A 524 -4.69 -17.00 -37.21
C TYR A 524 -6.12 -17.53 -37.17
N MET A 525 -6.94 -17.01 -38.08
CA MET A 525 -8.37 -17.33 -38.18
C MET A 525 -8.77 -17.70 -39.60
N GLY A 526 -9.56 -18.75 -39.74
CA GLY A 526 -10.05 -19.27 -41.01
C GLY A 526 -11.13 -18.40 -41.63
N ALA A 527 -11.59 -18.79 -42.82
CA ALA A 527 -12.53 -18.00 -43.62
C ALA A 527 -13.93 -17.85 -42.99
N ASP A 528 -14.25 -18.65 -41.96
CA ASP A 528 -15.52 -18.61 -41.21
C ASP A 528 -15.42 -17.79 -39.89
N SER A 529 -14.24 -17.26 -39.53
CA SER A 529 -13.97 -16.51 -38.29
C SER A 529 -13.30 -15.15 -38.59
N SER A 530 -13.08 -14.28 -37.60
CA SER A 530 -12.49 -12.93 -37.76
C SER A 530 -11.90 -12.41 -36.44
N GLY A 531 -10.96 -11.47 -36.50
CA GLY A 531 -10.14 -11.05 -35.34
C GLY A 531 -9.13 -12.14 -34.98
N ALA A 532 -7.94 -12.10 -35.59
CA ALA A 532 -6.97 -13.19 -35.47
C ALA A 532 -6.06 -13.09 -34.23
N ALA A 533 -5.77 -11.90 -33.70
CA ALA A 533 -5.07 -11.73 -32.43
C ALA A 533 -6.02 -11.56 -31.23
N ILE A 534 -7.08 -10.75 -31.37
CA ILE A 534 -8.06 -10.47 -30.31
C ILE A 534 -9.48 -10.37 -30.92
N VAL A 535 -10.49 -10.81 -30.18
CA VAL A 535 -11.89 -10.40 -30.42
C VAL A 535 -12.45 -9.68 -29.19
N CYS A 536 -13.19 -8.59 -29.44
CA CYS A 536 -14.06 -7.87 -28.51
C CYS A 536 -15.48 -7.90 -29.09
N ALA A 537 -16.39 -8.65 -28.47
CA ALA A 537 -17.77 -8.81 -28.94
C ALA A 537 -18.76 -8.95 -27.76
N ASN A 538 -20.06 -9.06 -28.04
CA ASN A 538 -21.11 -9.26 -27.03
C ASN A 538 -21.17 -8.16 -25.94
N ASN A 539 -20.85 -6.90 -26.31
CA ASN A 539 -20.68 -5.73 -25.43
C ASN A 539 -19.38 -5.69 -24.62
N SER A 540 -18.51 -6.72 -24.69
CA SER A 540 -17.20 -6.71 -24.04
C SER A 540 -16.34 -5.55 -24.55
N SER A 541 -15.96 -4.66 -23.65
CA SER A 541 -15.30 -3.37 -23.94
C SER A 541 -14.11 -3.15 -22.99
N PRO A 542 -13.05 -4.00 -23.07
CA PRO A 542 -11.87 -3.94 -22.21
C PRO A 542 -10.97 -2.73 -22.48
N THR A 543 -10.01 -2.50 -21.59
CA THR A 543 -8.87 -1.60 -21.83
C THR A 543 -7.66 -2.41 -22.31
N ILE A 544 -7.10 -2.07 -23.47
CA ILE A 544 -5.90 -2.67 -24.05
C ILE A 544 -4.85 -1.56 -24.18
N ARG A 545 -3.69 -1.69 -23.51
CA ARG A 545 -2.67 -0.63 -23.53
C ARG A 545 -1.23 -1.13 -23.50
N ASN A 546 -0.32 -0.38 -24.14
CA ASN A 546 1.10 -0.76 -24.25
C ASN A 546 1.28 -2.20 -24.80
N CYS A 547 0.48 -2.60 -25.79
CA CYS A 547 0.52 -3.95 -26.38
C CYS A 547 1.16 -3.93 -27.78
N LEU A 548 1.93 -4.97 -28.12
CA LEU A 548 2.45 -5.21 -29.47
C LEU A 548 1.67 -6.34 -30.13
N ILE A 549 0.74 -6.00 -31.02
CA ILE A 549 -0.15 -6.94 -31.71
C ILE A 549 0.36 -7.12 -33.13
N ARG A 550 0.89 -8.32 -33.46
CA ARG A 550 1.59 -8.52 -34.73
C ARG A 550 1.48 -9.90 -35.34
N ASP A 551 2.00 -10.03 -36.57
CA ASP A 551 2.19 -11.29 -37.30
C ASP A 551 0.92 -12.18 -37.37
N SER A 552 -0.27 -11.56 -37.32
CA SER A 552 -1.55 -12.28 -37.20
C SER A 552 -2.39 -12.16 -38.47
N GLU A 553 -3.01 -13.27 -38.91
CA GLU A 553 -3.64 -13.41 -40.24
C GLU A 553 -5.09 -13.93 -40.14
N SER A 554 -6.05 -13.15 -40.65
CA SER A 554 -7.41 -13.64 -40.90
C SER A 554 -7.65 -13.91 -42.39
N LEU A 555 -8.15 -15.10 -42.71
CA LEU A 555 -8.70 -15.42 -44.04
C LEU A 555 -10.08 -14.79 -44.30
N ASN A 556 -10.57 -13.95 -43.40
CA ASN A 556 -11.77 -13.12 -43.54
C ASN A 556 -11.42 -11.67 -43.13
N ASN A 557 -11.83 -11.16 -41.96
CA ASN A 557 -11.61 -9.77 -41.55
C ASN A 557 -10.88 -9.67 -40.19
N GLY A 558 -10.17 -8.55 -39.96
CA GLY A 558 -9.49 -8.29 -38.70
C GLY A 558 -8.25 -9.16 -38.49
N GLY A 559 -7.11 -8.74 -39.05
CA GLY A 559 -5.83 -9.42 -38.80
C GLY A 559 -5.37 -9.28 -37.35
N GLY A 560 -5.53 -8.10 -36.74
CA GLY A 560 -5.34 -7.88 -35.31
C GLY A 560 -6.62 -8.10 -34.50
N ILE A 561 -7.41 -7.04 -34.34
CA ILE A 561 -8.58 -6.97 -33.45
C ILE A 561 -9.89 -6.92 -34.25
N LEU A 562 -10.90 -7.64 -33.78
CA LEU A 562 -12.31 -7.44 -34.14
C LEU A 562 -13.08 -6.77 -33.00
N CYS A 563 -13.75 -5.65 -33.29
CA CYS A 563 -14.74 -5.00 -32.42
C CYS A 563 -16.15 -5.16 -33.02
N SER A 564 -17.01 -6.00 -32.43
CA SER A 564 -18.38 -6.30 -32.90
C SER A 564 -19.41 -5.92 -31.84
N GLY A 565 -20.06 -4.76 -31.98
CA GLY A 565 -21.01 -4.23 -30.98
C GLY A 565 -20.36 -4.00 -29.61
N SER A 566 -19.07 -3.64 -29.63
CA SER A 566 -18.15 -3.61 -28.49
C SER A 566 -17.19 -2.44 -28.65
N SER A 567 -16.84 -1.76 -27.55
CA SER A 567 -16.19 -0.45 -27.58
C SER A 567 -14.95 -0.38 -26.67
N PRO A 568 -13.91 -1.19 -26.93
CA PRO A 568 -12.69 -1.16 -26.12
C PRO A 568 -11.95 0.18 -26.21
N LEU A 569 -11.21 0.49 -25.16
CA LEU A 569 -10.17 1.52 -25.17
C LEU A 569 -8.85 0.87 -25.61
N ILE A 570 -8.22 1.42 -26.65
CA ILE A 570 -6.95 0.94 -27.20
C ILE A 570 -5.97 2.10 -27.19
N THR A 571 -4.92 2.04 -26.37
CA THR A 571 -3.94 3.15 -26.27
C THR A 571 -2.48 2.68 -26.24
N GLU A 572 -1.55 3.56 -26.63
CA GLU A 572 -0.09 3.34 -26.51
C GLU A 572 0.39 2.03 -27.20
N SER A 573 -0.37 1.52 -28.16
CA SER A 573 -0.22 0.15 -28.68
C SER A 573 0.24 0.12 -30.13
N ILE A 574 0.96 -0.94 -30.49
CA ILE A 574 1.61 -1.12 -31.79
C ILE A 574 0.93 -2.26 -32.54
N PHE A 575 0.60 -2.01 -33.80
CA PHE A 575 0.04 -2.98 -34.73
C PHE A 575 1.00 -3.17 -35.89
N SER A 576 1.70 -4.30 -35.96
CA SER A 576 2.68 -4.57 -37.03
C SER A 576 2.31 -5.79 -37.87
N SER A 577 2.41 -5.68 -39.18
CA SER A 577 2.36 -6.82 -40.12
C SER A 577 1.10 -7.70 -40.04
N ASN A 578 -0.01 -7.22 -39.47
CA ASN A 578 -1.26 -7.97 -39.38
C ASN A 578 -2.02 -7.97 -40.73
N LEU A 579 -2.63 -9.10 -41.10
CA LEU A 579 -3.19 -9.34 -42.43
C LEU A 579 -4.65 -9.81 -42.38
N ALA A 580 -5.47 -9.27 -43.28
CA ALA A 580 -6.83 -9.74 -43.54
C ALA A 580 -7.04 -9.99 -45.05
N ALA A 581 -7.60 -11.14 -45.43
CA ALA A 581 -7.93 -11.44 -46.83
C ALA A 581 -9.14 -10.61 -47.34
N GLY A 582 -10.01 -10.20 -46.40
CA GLY A 582 -11.09 -9.23 -46.56
C GLY A 582 -10.68 -7.85 -46.03
N ASN A 583 -11.33 -7.38 -44.97
CA ASN A 583 -11.26 -5.99 -44.51
C ASN A 583 -10.59 -5.83 -43.14
N GLY A 584 -10.00 -4.66 -42.86
CA GLY A 584 -9.43 -4.30 -41.56
C GLY A 584 -8.16 -5.08 -41.24
N GLY A 585 -7.01 -4.62 -41.75
CA GLY A 585 -5.74 -5.35 -41.58
C GLY A 585 -5.29 -5.41 -40.12
N ALA A 586 -5.34 -4.27 -39.41
CA ALA A 586 -5.11 -4.24 -37.96
C ALA A 586 -6.43 -4.34 -37.17
N ILE A 587 -7.42 -3.49 -37.47
CA ILE A 587 -8.66 -3.38 -36.71
C ILE A 587 -9.89 -3.33 -37.63
N ILE A 588 -10.92 -4.10 -37.29
CA ILE A 588 -12.27 -4.03 -37.86
C ILE A 588 -13.29 -3.62 -36.78
N VAL A 589 -14.16 -2.68 -37.12
CA VAL A 589 -15.18 -2.11 -36.24
C VAL A 589 -16.57 -2.22 -36.90
N GLN A 590 -17.47 -3.01 -36.31
CA GLN A 590 -18.77 -3.36 -36.90
C GLN A 590 -19.87 -3.55 -35.82
N ASP A 591 -21.12 -3.79 -36.27
CA ASP A 591 -22.31 -4.01 -35.43
C ASP A 591 -22.64 -2.88 -34.42
N GLY A 592 -22.31 -1.62 -34.74
CA GLY A 592 -22.52 -0.46 -33.87
C GLY A 592 -21.44 -0.24 -32.80
N ALA A 593 -20.28 -0.90 -32.95
CA ALA A 593 -19.10 -0.69 -32.11
C ALA A 593 -18.60 0.77 -32.13
N GLN A 594 -18.01 1.23 -31.03
CA GLN A 594 -17.47 2.59 -30.85
C GLN A 594 -16.16 2.58 -30.02
N PRO A 595 -15.09 1.89 -30.47
CA PRO A 595 -13.80 1.91 -29.78
C PRO A 595 -13.13 3.29 -29.84
N SER A 596 -12.30 3.57 -28.84
CA SER A 596 -11.44 4.75 -28.80
C SER A 596 -9.97 4.33 -28.94
N ILE A 597 -9.27 4.92 -29.91
CA ILE A 597 -7.92 4.51 -30.32
C ILE A 597 -6.99 5.72 -30.22
N THR A 598 -6.04 5.72 -29.28
CA THR A 598 -5.18 6.89 -29.02
C THR A 598 -3.70 6.54 -28.90
N HIS A 599 -2.79 7.39 -29.38
CA HIS A 599 -1.34 7.16 -29.28
C HIS A 599 -0.87 5.80 -29.82
N CYS A 600 -1.48 5.29 -30.90
CA CYS A 600 -1.18 3.98 -31.47
C CYS A 600 -0.38 4.07 -32.77
N THR A 601 0.50 3.08 -33.01
CA THR A 601 1.32 2.98 -34.23
C THR A 601 0.92 1.78 -35.07
N PHE A 602 0.58 1.99 -36.34
CA PHE A 602 0.16 0.96 -37.28
C PHE A 602 1.16 0.86 -38.45
N PHE A 603 1.95 -0.22 -38.49
CA PHE A 603 2.96 -0.46 -39.51
C PHE A 603 2.64 -1.68 -40.38
N ALA A 604 2.77 -1.54 -41.70
CA ALA A 604 2.70 -2.62 -42.71
C ALA A 604 1.44 -3.50 -42.75
N ASN A 605 0.42 -3.25 -41.92
CA ASN A 605 -0.83 -4.01 -41.88
C ASN A 605 -1.55 -4.02 -43.24
N GLY A 606 -2.22 -5.13 -43.58
CA GLY A 606 -2.71 -5.39 -44.93
C GLY A 606 -4.14 -5.88 -45.02
N ALA A 607 -4.95 -5.31 -45.91
CA ALA A 607 -6.31 -5.76 -46.20
C ALA A 607 -6.76 -5.35 -47.61
N LEU A 608 -7.80 -6.02 -48.13
CA LEU A 608 -8.46 -5.61 -49.38
C LEU A 608 -9.10 -4.22 -49.25
N ALA A 609 -9.64 -3.89 -48.07
CA ALA A 609 -10.16 -2.57 -47.71
C ALA A 609 -9.84 -2.23 -46.24
N GLY A 610 -9.39 -1.00 -45.96
CA GLY A 610 -8.96 -0.58 -44.62
C GLY A 610 -7.66 -1.26 -44.18
N GLY A 611 -6.53 -0.80 -44.70
CA GLY A 611 -5.21 -1.42 -44.46
C GLY A 611 -4.83 -1.47 -42.98
N ALA A 612 -5.12 -0.40 -42.24
CA ALA A 612 -5.11 -0.42 -40.77
C ALA A 612 -6.53 -0.59 -40.22
N LEU A 613 -7.45 0.33 -40.55
CA LEU A 613 -8.77 0.43 -39.91
C LEU A 613 -9.92 0.35 -40.94
N TRP A 614 -10.90 -0.51 -40.67
CA TRP A 614 -12.17 -0.61 -41.42
C TRP A 614 -13.39 -0.48 -40.51
N ILE A 615 -14.38 0.33 -40.89
CA ILE A 615 -15.56 0.66 -40.07
C ILE A 615 -16.86 0.53 -40.87
N SER A 616 -17.83 -0.25 -40.36
CA SER A 616 -19.08 -0.58 -41.06
C SER A 616 -20.33 -0.50 -40.19
N ASP A 617 -21.49 -0.80 -40.78
CA ASP A 617 -22.73 -1.18 -40.08
C ASP A 617 -23.16 -0.24 -38.92
N ASP A 618 -23.33 1.06 -39.25
CA ASP A 618 -23.69 2.16 -38.33
C ASP A 618 -22.73 2.36 -37.12
N SER A 619 -21.52 1.79 -37.19
CA SER A 619 -20.45 1.91 -36.17
C SER A 619 -19.64 3.21 -36.31
N ALA A 620 -18.92 3.58 -35.24
CA ALA A 620 -17.94 4.67 -35.28
C ALA A 620 -16.59 4.24 -34.65
N ALA A 621 -15.57 5.07 -34.76
CA ALA A 621 -14.36 4.96 -33.94
C ALA A 621 -13.79 6.36 -33.68
N GLU A 622 -13.14 6.56 -32.54
CA GLU A 622 -12.29 7.72 -32.27
C GLU A 622 -10.84 7.35 -32.61
N PHE A 623 -10.08 8.27 -33.22
CA PHE A 623 -8.68 8.03 -33.60
C PHE A 623 -7.85 9.32 -33.46
N GLU A 624 -6.97 9.36 -32.45
CA GLU A 624 -6.15 10.54 -32.12
C GLU A 624 -4.67 10.19 -31.86
N ASN A 625 -3.77 11.12 -32.19
CA ASN A 625 -2.32 11.01 -31.95
C ASN A 625 -1.69 9.72 -32.51
N GLY A 626 -2.24 9.15 -33.59
CA GLY A 626 -1.80 7.88 -34.16
C GLY A 626 -0.95 8.00 -35.43
N ILE A 627 -0.09 7.01 -35.67
CA ILE A 627 0.67 6.86 -36.94
C ILE A 627 0.07 5.68 -37.73
N ILE A 628 -0.20 5.84 -39.02
CA ILE A 628 -0.57 4.75 -39.93
C ILE A 628 0.32 4.77 -41.18
N VAL A 629 1.20 3.77 -41.32
CA VAL A 629 2.27 3.80 -42.33
C VAL A 629 2.50 2.47 -43.05
N SER A 630 2.81 2.57 -44.35
CA SER A 630 3.16 1.46 -45.24
C SER A 630 2.09 0.36 -45.40
N GLY A 631 0.82 0.65 -45.09
CA GLY A 631 -0.28 -0.30 -45.16
C GLY A 631 -0.55 -0.84 -46.58
N THR A 632 -0.89 -2.12 -46.67
CA THR A 632 -1.01 -2.84 -47.95
C THR A 632 -2.46 -3.08 -48.40
N GLY A 633 -2.72 -2.85 -49.69
CA GLY A 633 -4.02 -3.10 -50.34
C GLY A 633 -4.96 -1.90 -50.34
N GLY A 634 -5.88 -1.86 -49.37
CA GLY A 634 -6.88 -0.79 -49.21
C GLY A 634 -6.29 0.56 -48.78
N GLY A 635 -7.12 1.60 -48.74
CA GLY A 635 -6.77 2.87 -48.10
C GLY A 635 -6.51 2.68 -46.60
N ALA A 636 -5.70 3.56 -46.00
CA ALA A 636 -5.26 3.47 -44.61
C ALA A 636 -6.41 3.28 -43.61
N VAL A 637 -7.40 4.17 -43.71
CA VAL A 637 -8.68 4.15 -42.99
C VAL A 637 -9.82 4.08 -44.01
N GLN A 638 -10.79 3.19 -43.81
CA GLN A 638 -11.87 2.97 -44.76
C GLN A 638 -13.22 2.76 -44.05
N CYS A 639 -14.21 3.57 -44.39
CA CYS A 639 -15.56 3.46 -43.86
C CYS A 639 -16.53 2.98 -44.95
N GLU A 640 -17.38 1.99 -44.66
CA GLU A 640 -18.51 1.56 -45.50
C GLU A 640 -19.74 1.25 -44.63
N GLY A 641 -20.55 2.28 -44.36
CA GLY A 641 -21.70 2.21 -43.46
C GLY A 641 -21.40 2.66 -42.03
N GLY A 642 -20.14 2.72 -41.63
CA GLY A 642 -19.68 3.40 -40.41
C GLY A 642 -19.03 4.77 -40.67
N VAL A 643 -18.48 5.39 -39.63
CA VAL A 643 -17.81 6.71 -39.65
C VAL A 643 -16.59 6.75 -38.70
N ILE A 644 -15.78 7.82 -38.77
CA ILE A 644 -15.05 8.28 -37.58
C ILE A 644 -16.00 9.22 -36.83
N SER A 645 -16.09 9.13 -35.49
CA SER A 645 -17.08 9.88 -34.68
C SER A 645 -16.81 11.38 -34.68
N ASP A 646 -15.59 11.77 -34.34
CA ASP A 646 -15.03 13.12 -34.49
C ASP A 646 -13.88 13.09 -35.52
N PRO A 647 -13.46 14.24 -36.10
CA PRO A 647 -12.34 14.26 -37.05
C PRO A 647 -11.04 13.71 -36.44
N LEU A 648 -10.16 13.12 -37.24
CA LEU A 648 -8.82 12.73 -36.78
C LEU A 648 -8.10 13.98 -36.24
N VAL A 649 -7.46 13.84 -35.07
CA VAL A 649 -6.65 14.88 -34.46
C VAL A 649 -5.21 14.40 -34.35
N CYS A 650 -4.27 15.24 -34.77
CA CYS A 650 -2.84 15.01 -34.60
C CYS A 650 -2.33 13.65 -35.11
N CYS A 651 -2.82 13.18 -36.26
CA CYS A 651 -2.41 11.87 -36.83
C CYS A 651 -1.46 12.01 -38.02
N ASP A 652 -0.52 11.07 -38.17
CA ASP A 652 0.31 10.94 -39.37
C ASP A 652 -0.11 9.71 -40.18
N ILE A 653 -0.38 9.90 -41.48
CA ILE A 653 -0.79 8.82 -42.38
C ILE A 653 0.06 8.91 -43.65
N PHE A 654 0.92 7.92 -43.89
CA PHE A 654 1.99 8.01 -44.88
C PHE A 654 2.29 6.70 -45.62
N ASN A 655 2.55 6.79 -46.93
CA ASN A 655 3.03 5.69 -47.77
C ASN A 655 2.09 4.45 -47.83
N ASN A 656 0.80 4.61 -47.51
CA ASN A 656 -0.18 3.53 -47.58
C ASN A 656 -0.59 3.28 -49.04
N THR A 657 -0.50 2.03 -49.48
CA THR A 657 -0.55 1.68 -50.92
C THR A 657 -1.90 1.91 -51.59
N GLY A 658 -3.02 1.83 -50.85
CA GLY A 658 -4.35 2.21 -51.33
C GLY A 658 -4.67 3.70 -51.18
N GLY A 659 -3.75 4.48 -50.61
CA GLY A 659 -3.87 5.90 -50.33
C GLY A 659 -3.94 6.21 -48.84
N ASP A 660 -3.30 7.31 -48.46
CA ASP A 660 -3.24 7.84 -47.09
C ASP A 660 -4.57 8.53 -46.72
N TRP A 661 -4.69 9.80 -47.09
CA TRP A 661 -5.86 10.63 -46.82
C TRP A 661 -6.93 10.45 -47.91
N VAL A 662 -7.66 9.33 -47.83
CA VAL A 662 -8.68 8.90 -48.81
C VAL A 662 -10.00 8.53 -48.13
N GLY A 663 -11.04 8.21 -48.93
CA GLY A 663 -12.31 7.72 -48.42
C GLY A 663 -13.02 8.70 -47.48
N CYS A 664 -13.27 8.27 -46.24
CA CYS A 664 -13.97 9.04 -45.21
C CYS A 664 -13.09 10.10 -44.49
N ILE A 665 -11.77 10.09 -44.70
CA ILE A 665 -10.82 11.06 -44.10
C ILE A 665 -10.21 12.02 -45.14
N ALA A 666 -10.68 12.00 -46.38
CA ALA A 666 -10.04 12.64 -47.53
C ALA A 666 -9.96 14.19 -47.49
N ASP A 667 -10.71 14.84 -46.58
CA ASP A 667 -10.72 16.30 -46.38
C ASP A 667 -10.08 16.75 -45.04
N GLN A 668 -9.47 15.82 -44.29
CA GLN A 668 -8.91 16.06 -42.95
C GLN A 668 -7.37 16.27 -42.94
N TYR A 669 -6.70 16.06 -44.08
CA TYR A 669 -5.26 16.30 -44.24
C TYR A 669 -4.88 17.78 -44.03
N GLY A 670 -3.88 18.05 -43.18
CA GLY A 670 -3.44 19.42 -42.87
C GLY A 670 -4.41 20.21 -41.99
N VAL A 671 -5.36 19.53 -41.34
CA VAL A 671 -6.32 20.08 -40.38
C VAL A 671 -6.01 19.50 -39.00
N ASP A 672 -6.17 20.29 -37.93
CA ASP A 672 -6.10 19.87 -36.52
C ASP A 672 -4.92 18.93 -36.16
N GLY A 673 -3.74 19.23 -36.71
CA GLY A 673 -2.48 18.53 -36.46
C GLY A 673 -2.14 17.40 -37.43
N ASN A 674 -3.04 17.05 -38.35
CA ASN A 674 -2.87 15.91 -39.25
C ASN A 674 -1.80 16.14 -40.33
N ILE A 675 -0.89 15.18 -40.48
CA ILE A 675 0.25 15.20 -41.40
C ILE A 675 0.29 13.96 -42.31
N SER A 676 1.25 13.94 -43.25
CA SER A 676 1.48 12.86 -44.22
C SER A 676 2.93 12.94 -44.68
N GLU A 677 3.83 12.69 -43.73
CA GLU A 677 5.29 12.78 -43.91
C GLU A 677 5.93 11.46 -43.47
N ASP A 678 7.23 11.26 -43.71
CA ASP A 678 7.89 10.04 -43.25
C ASP A 678 8.03 10.07 -41.72
N PRO A 679 7.48 9.11 -40.95
CA PRO A 679 7.62 9.10 -39.48
C PRO A 679 9.07 8.97 -39.01
N LEU A 680 9.99 8.54 -39.89
CA LEU A 680 11.39 8.28 -39.61
C LEU A 680 11.56 7.38 -38.38
N PHE A 681 11.08 6.14 -38.48
CA PHE A 681 11.34 5.11 -37.47
C PHE A 681 12.82 4.68 -37.44
N CYS A 682 13.27 4.16 -36.30
CA CYS A 682 14.66 3.76 -36.08
C CYS A 682 15.13 2.64 -37.00
N ASP A 683 14.43 1.50 -36.92
CA ASP A 683 14.70 0.34 -37.75
C ASP A 683 13.40 -0.41 -38.01
N GLN A 684 12.66 0.10 -38.99
CA GLN A 684 11.43 -0.52 -39.48
C GLN A 684 11.65 -1.89 -40.15
N GLU A 685 12.89 -2.31 -40.43
CA GLU A 685 13.17 -3.67 -40.92
C GLU A 685 13.26 -4.69 -39.78
N ASN A 686 13.58 -4.23 -38.55
CA ASN A 686 13.62 -5.03 -37.32
C ASN A 686 12.55 -4.60 -36.29
N GLU A 687 11.45 -3.99 -36.75
CA GLU A 687 10.28 -3.56 -35.96
C GLU A 687 10.54 -2.53 -34.83
N ASN A 688 11.69 -1.84 -34.83
CA ASN A 688 11.94 -0.74 -33.89
C ASN A 688 11.25 0.55 -34.40
N PHE A 689 10.05 0.80 -33.86
CA PHE A 689 9.18 1.93 -34.21
C PHE A 689 9.34 3.16 -33.31
N HIS A 690 10.42 3.26 -32.52
CA HIS A 690 10.81 4.54 -31.92
C HIS A 690 11.08 5.57 -33.03
N LEU A 691 10.97 6.86 -32.69
CA LEU A 691 11.11 7.98 -33.63
C LEU A 691 12.59 8.42 -33.76
N GLN A 692 13.03 8.85 -34.94
CA GLN A 692 14.33 9.51 -35.12
C GLN A 692 14.31 10.96 -34.62
N SER A 693 15.49 11.53 -34.36
CA SER A 693 15.64 12.90 -33.85
C SER A 693 15.08 13.98 -34.78
N GLU A 694 14.99 13.70 -36.08
CA GLU A 694 14.36 14.57 -37.09
C GLU A 694 12.93 14.16 -37.47
N SER A 695 12.31 13.22 -36.74
CA SER A 695 10.95 12.72 -37.00
C SER A 695 9.89 13.83 -36.94
N PRO A 696 9.00 13.95 -37.93
CA PRO A 696 7.90 14.92 -37.91
C PRO A 696 6.86 14.62 -36.83
N CYS A 697 6.86 13.42 -36.23
CA CYS A 697 5.91 13.00 -35.20
C CYS A 697 6.30 13.44 -33.77
N ARG A 698 7.53 13.93 -33.56
CA ARG A 698 8.06 14.31 -32.25
C ARG A 698 7.38 15.57 -31.68
N ALA A 699 7.20 15.61 -30.35
CA ALA A 699 6.57 16.73 -29.63
C ALA A 699 7.20 18.11 -29.90
N ASP A 700 8.52 18.19 -30.08
CA ASP A 700 9.23 19.43 -30.44
C ASP A 700 8.79 20.02 -31.78
N TYR A 701 8.38 19.16 -32.72
CA TYR A 701 7.91 19.54 -34.05
C TYR A 701 6.38 19.74 -34.09
N ASN A 702 5.62 19.09 -33.19
CA ASN A 702 4.18 19.30 -33.01
C ASN A 702 3.81 19.87 -31.63
N PRO A 703 4.20 21.11 -31.25
CA PRO A 703 3.96 21.70 -29.92
C PRO A 703 2.48 22.04 -29.63
N THR A 704 1.54 21.57 -30.45
CA THR A 704 0.08 21.60 -30.21
C THR A 704 -0.50 20.20 -29.95
N CYS A 705 0.17 19.14 -30.43
CA CYS A 705 -0.23 17.75 -30.27
C CYS A 705 0.54 17.05 -29.15
N GLY A 706 1.83 17.36 -29.00
CA GLY A 706 2.77 16.46 -28.32
C GLY A 706 3.29 15.39 -29.30
N GLN A 707 3.56 14.20 -28.78
CA GLN A 707 4.02 13.07 -29.58
C GLN A 707 2.86 12.45 -30.37
N ILE A 708 3.11 12.14 -31.64
CA ILE A 708 2.25 11.32 -32.48
C ILE A 708 2.84 9.91 -32.51
N GLY A 709 2.03 8.88 -32.29
CA GLY A 709 2.43 7.46 -32.24
C GLY A 709 2.80 6.95 -30.85
N ALA A 710 2.90 5.62 -30.74
CA ALA A 710 3.08 4.90 -29.49
C ALA A 710 4.45 5.11 -28.81
N LEU A 711 5.53 5.12 -29.59
CA LEU A 711 6.90 5.14 -29.05
C LEU A 711 7.57 6.51 -29.20
N PRO A 712 8.36 6.95 -28.19
CA PRO A 712 9.12 8.19 -28.25
C PRO A 712 10.37 8.08 -29.12
N LEU A 713 11.20 9.13 -29.10
CA LEU A 713 12.53 9.15 -29.70
C LEU A 713 13.47 8.08 -29.09
N GLY A 714 14.23 7.33 -29.90
CA GLY A 714 15.12 6.27 -29.39
C GLY A 714 16.12 5.60 -30.34
N CYS A 715 16.42 6.20 -31.51
CA CYS A 715 17.07 5.45 -32.61
C CYS A 715 18.59 5.33 -32.56
N ASP A 716 19.27 6.35 -32.06
CA ASP A 716 20.72 6.43 -32.11
C ASP A 716 21.30 5.67 -30.90
N VAL A 717 21.23 4.33 -30.98
CA VAL A 717 21.84 3.40 -30.02
C VAL A 717 23.35 3.32 -30.30
N VAL A 718 24.14 3.91 -29.40
CA VAL A 718 25.60 4.01 -29.50
C VAL A 718 26.24 2.96 -28.60
N ILE A 719 26.94 1.97 -29.17
CA ILE A 719 27.56 0.90 -28.38
C ILE A 719 28.96 1.32 -27.93
N VAL A 720 29.22 1.31 -26.63
CA VAL A 720 30.55 1.52 -26.04
C VAL A 720 30.99 0.23 -25.35
N SER A 721 32.13 -0.33 -25.77
CA SER A 721 32.70 -1.56 -25.20
C SER A 721 33.77 -1.25 -24.16
N ALA A 722 33.82 -2.01 -23.06
CA ALA A 722 34.79 -1.80 -21.97
C ALA A 722 36.27 -1.95 -22.35
N ASP A 723 36.58 -2.58 -23.49
CA ASP A 723 37.93 -2.68 -24.06
C ASP A 723 38.26 -1.57 -25.09
N GLY A 724 37.32 -0.67 -25.36
CA GLY A 724 37.43 0.42 -26.34
C GLY A 724 37.16 -0.01 -27.79
N SER A 725 36.51 -1.16 -28.02
CA SER A 725 36.20 -1.69 -29.36
C SER A 725 34.84 -1.28 -29.96
N GLY A 726 34.01 -0.54 -29.20
CA GLY A 726 32.70 -0.04 -29.65
C GLY A 726 32.80 1.14 -30.62
N ASP A 727 31.65 1.76 -30.91
CA ASP A 727 31.53 2.90 -31.83
C ASP A 727 32.36 4.11 -31.37
N PHE A 728 32.47 4.28 -30.05
CA PHE A 728 33.37 5.22 -29.39
C PHE A 728 34.28 4.49 -28.39
N PRO A 729 35.55 4.94 -28.21
CA PRO A 729 36.51 4.27 -27.35
C PRO A 729 36.31 4.57 -25.85
N THR A 730 35.49 5.58 -25.51
CA THR A 730 35.14 5.94 -24.12
C THR A 730 33.71 6.47 -24.02
N ILE A 731 33.12 6.37 -22.83
CA ILE A 731 31.72 6.77 -22.59
C ILE A 731 31.50 8.28 -22.83
N GLN A 732 32.43 9.14 -22.41
CA GLN A 732 32.31 10.58 -22.65
C GLN A 732 32.45 10.94 -24.14
N GLU A 733 33.23 10.19 -24.93
CA GLU A 733 33.31 10.43 -26.39
C GLU A 733 31.98 10.11 -27.09
N ALA A 734 31.22 9.12 -26.60
CA ALA A 734 29.84 8.88 -27.03
C ALA A 734 28.92 10.04 -26.58
N ILE A 735 28.90 10.40 -25.29
CA ILE A 735 28.08 11.50 -24.73
C ILE A 735 28.34 12.84 -25.45
N ASP A 736 29.60 13.14 -25.79
CA ASP A 736 29.98 14.36 -26.49
C ASP A 736 29.48 14.38 -27.95
N ALA A 737 29.33 13.22 -28.58
CA ALA A 737 28.80 13.05 -29.93
C ALA A 737 27.27 12.95 -29.99
N SER A 738 26.63 12.46 -28.93
CA SER A 738 25.18 12.28 -28.83
C SER A 738 24.39 13.60 -28.83
N LEU A 739 23.13 13.50 -29.25
CA LEU A 739 22.10 14.53 -29.13
C LEU A 739 21.07 14.12 -28.07
N ASP A 740 20.05 14.95 -27.87
CA ASP A 740 18.90 14.61 -27.03
C ASP A 740 18.12 13.42 -27.60
N GLY A 741 17.67 12.51 -26.73
CA GLY A 741 16.98 11.25 -27.04
C GLY A 741 17.88 10.12 -27.54
N TYR A 742 19.20 10.22 -27.39
CA TYR A 742 20.14 9.15 -27.75
C TYR A 742 20.21 8.09 -26.63
N ILE A 743 20.43 6.83 -27.02
CA ILE A 743 20.70 5.73 -26.09
C ILE A 743 22.18 5.36 -26.22
N ILE A 744 22.91 5.31 -25.12
CA ILE A 744 24.30 4.84 -25.08
C ILE A 744 24.31 3.51 -24.33
N GLU A 745 24.67 2.46 -25.04
CA GLU A 745 24.65 1.08 -24.55
C GLU A 745 26.06 0.61 -24.17
N LEU A 746 26.22 0.21 -22.92
CA LEU A 746 27.47 -0.29 -22.38
C LEU A 746 27.48 -1.82 -22.41
N THR A 747 28.48 -2.41 -23.09
CA THR A 747 28.70 -3.85 -23.03
C THR A 747 29.10 -4.27 -21.61
N ASN A 748 28.87 -5.54 -21.25
CA ASN A 748 29.41 -6.10 -20.00
C ASN A 748 30.94 -5.90 -19.91
N GLY A 749 31.44 -5.53 -18.74
CA GLY A 749 32.86 -5.22 -18.49
C GLY A 749 33.09 -4.20 -17.39
N ILE A 750 34.36 -3.78 -17.22
CA ILE A 750 34.78 -2.80 -16.23
C ILE A 750 35.40 -1.59 -16.93
N TYR A 751 34.66 -0.49 -16.98
CA TYR A 751 35.05 0.77 -17.58
C TYR A 751 36.01 1.52 -16.65
N VAL A 752 37.19 1.87 -17.17
CA VAL A 752 38.31 2.44 -16.41
C VAL A 752 39.02 3.55 -17.19
N GLY A 753 39.80 4.37 -16.49
CA GLY A 753 40.62 5.42 -17.10
C GLY A 753 39.84 6.70 -17.41
N ASP A 754 40.50 7.64 -18.09
CA ASP A 754 39.90 8.92 -18.47
C ASP A 754 38.95 8.75 -19.66
N GLY A 755 37.91 9.59 -19.74
CA GLY A 755 36.78 9.41 -20.68
C GLY A 755 35.70 8.45 -20.19
N ASN A 756 36.02 7.58 -19.22
CA ASN A 756 35.07 6.63 -18.60
C ASN A 756 34.65 7.03 -17.17
N ARG A 757 34.95 8.27 -16.75
CA ARG A 757 34.73 8.79 -15.39
C ARG A 757 34.67 10.31 -15.34
N ASN A 758 33.98 10.85 -14.34
CA ASN A 758 33.53 12.24 -14.23
C ASN A 758 32.64 12.65 -15.42
N LEU A 759 31.78 11.73 -15.85
CA LEU A 759 30.90 11.84 -17.02
C LEU A 759 29.91 13.00 -16.85
N ASP A 760 29.75 13.81 -17.88
CA ASP A 760 28.94 15.03 -17.89
C ASP A 760 28.11 15.06 -19.18
N PHE A 761 26.79 15.05 -19.05
CA PHE A 761 25.87 14.98 -20.19
C PHE A 761 25.73 16.34 -20.89
N GLY A 762 26.21 17.43 -20.27
CA GLY A 762 26.21 18.76 -20.86
C GLY A 762 24.80 19.36 -21.00
N GLY A 763 23.85 18.90 -20.19
CA GLY A 763 22.45 19.35 -20.19
C GLY A 763 21.53 18.52 -21.09
N ARG A 764 22.05 17.48 -21.74
CA ARG A 764 21.29 16.66 -22.70
C ARG A 764 20.40 15.62 -22.02
N ALA A 765 19.29 15.30 -22.68
CA ALA A 765 18.46 14.12 -22.40
C ALA A 765 19.07 12.89 -23.09
N ILE A 766 19.82 12.06 -22.37
CA ILE A 766 20.46 10.84 -22.90
C ILE A 766 20.17 9.70 -21.94
N THR A 767 19.89 8.50 -22.47
CA THR A 767 19.82 7.26 -21.69
C THR A 767 21.15 6.52 -21.79
N LEU A 768 21.87 6.38 -20.68
CA LEU A 768 23.08 5.57 -20.59
C LEU A 768 22.78 4.25 -19.86
N ARG A 769 22.71 3.12 -20.58
CA ARG A 769 22.25 1.84 -20.03
C ARG A 769 23.23 0.68 -20.22
N SER A 770 23.16 -0.34 -19.35
CA SER A 770 23.82 -1.64 -19.56
C SER A 770 23.06 -2.49 -20.57
N GLN A 771 23.76 -3.07 -21.55
CA GLN A 771 23.16 -4.00 -22.54
C GLN A 771 22.57 -5.28 -21.95
N SER A 772 22.91 -5.62 -20.70
CA SER A 772 22.39 -6.81 -20.01
C SER A 772 21.37 -6.51 -18.93
N GLY A 773 21.03 -5.23 -18.72
CA GLY A 773 20.28 -4.75 -17.54
C GLY A 773 21.02 -4.91 -16.20
N ASN A 774 21.99 -5.82 -16.11
CA ASN A 774 22.64 -6.24 -14.89
C ASN A 774 23.79 -5.29 -14.48
N PRO A 775 23.66 -4.55 -13.35
CA PRO A 775 24.69 -3.62 -12.88
C PRO A 775 25.96 -4.31 -12.41
N TYR A 776 25.90 -5.56 -11.93
CA TYR A 776 27.09 -6.31 -11.52
C TYR A 776 27.96 -6.72 -12.73
N ALA A 777 27.35 -6.84 -13.91
CA ALA A 777 28.05 -7.14 -15.17
C ALA A 777 28.61 -5.89 -15.89
N CYS A 778 28.04 -4.70 -15.65
CA CYS A 778 28.48 -3.44 -16.26
C CYS A 778 28.92 -2.40 -15.22
N VAL A 779 30.24 -2.26 -15.04
CA VAL A 779 30.84 -1.52 -13.91
C VAL A 779 31.68 -0.32 -14.37
N ILE A 780 31.31 0.88 -13.93
CA ILE A 780 32.15 2.08 -13.97
C ILE A 780 33.03 2.11 -12.72
N ASP A 781 34.33 1.86 -12.88
CA ASP A 781 35.31 1.90 -11.80
C ASP A 781 36.11 3.21 -11.87
N CYS A 782 35.80 4.14 -10.96
CA CYS A 782 36.35 5.49 -10.98
C CYS A 782 37.88 5.52 -10.73
N GLN A 783 38.42 4.48 -10.07
CA GLN A 783 39.81 4.40 -9.59
C GLN A 783 40.22 5.62 -8.74
N GLY A 784 39.29 6.13 -7.92
CA GLY A 784 39.51 7.23 -7.01
C GLY A 784 40.44 6.86 -5.86
N SER A 785 41.25 7.82 -5.41
CA SER A 785 42.08 7.69 -4.21
C SER A 785 42.48 9.06 -3.66
N GLU A 786 43.10 9.09 -2.47
CA GLU A 786 43.69 10.29 -1.85
C GLU A 786 44.68 11.04 -2.78
N SER A 787 45.24 10.35 -3.77
CA SER A 787 46.20 10.89 -4.75
C SER A 787 45.59 11.23 -6.12
N SER A 788 44.37 10.76 -6.40
CA SER A 788 43.65 10.96 -7.67
C SER A 788 42.15 10.99 -7.37
N THR A 789 41.59 12.17 -7.12
CA THR A 789 40.18 12.33 -6.75
C THR A 789 39.28 12.26 -7.99
N GLN A 790 38.47 11.21 -8.11
CA GLN A 790 37.62 10.90 -9.26
C GLN A 790 36.19 10.60 -8.78
N ARG A 791 35.19 10.78 -9.66
CA ARG A 791 33.81 10.28 -9.48
C ARG A 791 33.29 9.65 -10.77
N GLY A 792 32.13 9.00 -10.72
CA GLY A 792 31.47 8.45 -11.90
C GLY A 792 30.87 9.54 -12.77
N PHE A 793 29.92 10.31 -12.22
CA PHE A 793 29.11 11.30 -12.94
C PHE A 793 29.21 12.71 -12.34
N TYR A 794 29.00 13.76 -13.13
CA TYR A 794 29.01 15.16 -12.68
C TYR A 794 28.01 16.04 -13.45
N PHE A 795 26.72 15.81 -13.19
CA PHE A 795 25.60 16.58 -13.73
C PHE A 795 25.57 18.00 -13.17
N ARG A 796 25.65 19.00 -14.06
CA ARG A 796 25.91 20.40 -13.69
C ARG A 796 25.42 21.42 -14.71
N SER A 797 24.62 20.97 -15.67
CA SER A 797 24.33 21.68 -16.90
C SER A 797 22.82 21.83 -17.12
N ALA A 798 22.04 21.66 -16.04
CA ALA A 798 20.57 21.63 -16.02
C ALA A 798 19.98 20.46 -16.84
N GLU A 799 20.58 19.27 -16.70
CA GLU A 799 20.02 18.02 -17.23
C GLU A 799 18.58 17.75 -16.73
N GLY A 800 17.69 17.29 -17.61
CA GLY A 800 16.30 16.93 -17.28
C GLY A 800 16.14 15.53 -16.68
N PRO A 801 14.90 15.11 -16.33
CA PRO A 801 14.60 13.74 -15.89
C PRO A 801 14.92 12.69 -16.96
N ASP A 802 14.86 13.10 -18.23
CA ASP A 802 15.18 12.30 -19.42
C ASP A 802 16.70 12.10 -19.63
N ALA A 803 17.53 12.60 -18.70
CA ALA A 803 18.92 12.18 -18.56
C ALA A 803 18.98 10.94 -17.65
N VAL A 804 18.84 9.76 -18.26
CA VAL A 804 18.71 8.47 -17.57
C VAL A 804 20.06 7.76 -17.46
N VAL A 805 20.30 7.12 -16.31
CA VAL A 805 21.39 6.15 -16.13
C VAL A 805 20.79 4.84 -15.60
N GLU A 806 20.99 3.74 -16.31
CA GLU A 806 20.24 2.49 -16.09
C GLU A 806 21.14 1.25 -15.98
N GLY A 807 20.89 0.39 -14.99
CA GLY A 807 21.48 -0.96 -14.94
C GLY A 807 23.00 -0.97 -14.82
N ILE A 808 23.61 0.08 -14.24
CA ILE A 808 25.07 0.28 -14.17
C ILE A 808 25.55 0.35 -12.72
N LYS A 809 26.73 -0.21 -12.44
CA LYS A 809 27.40 -0.11 -11.13
C LYS A 809 28.51 0.93 -11.13
N VAL A 810 28.45 1.90 -10.22
CA VAL A 810 29.47 2.94 -10.02
C VAL A 810 30.25 2.67 -8.74
N ARG A 811 31.57 2.51 -8.83
CA ARG A 811 32.41 2.17 -7.67
C ARG A 811 33.74 2.92 -7.60
N ASN A 812 34.35 2.87 -6.42
CA ASN A 812 35.67 3.41 -6.12
C ASN A 812 35.79 4.92 -6.40
N GLY A 813 34.68 5.66 -6.33
CA GLY A 813 34.67 7.12 -6.33
C GLY A 813 35.35 7.66 -5.07
N TYR A 814 36.15 8.72 -5.19
CA TYR A 814 36.88 9.30 -4.07
C TYR A 814 37.05 10.81 -4.23
N ARG A 815 36.51 11.59 -3.29
CA ARG A 815 36.66 13.06 -3.28
C ARG A 815 37.23 13.55 -1.94
N ARG A 816 38.34 14.29 -2.01
CA ARG A 816 39.10 14.72 -0.81
C ARG A 816 38.61 16.04 -0.18
N TYR A 817 38.13 16.95 -1.03
CA TYR A 817 37.86 18.36 -0.68
C TYR A 817 36.58 18.86 -1.36
N ASP A 818 35.71 17.94 -1.77
CA ASP A 818 34.57 18.17 -2.64
C ASP A 818 33.56 17.04 -2.43
N SER A 819 32.26 17.26 -2.66
CA SER A 819 31.20 16.31 -2.30
C SER A 819 30.82 15.35 -3.44
N GLY A 820 30.03 14.30 -3.17
CA GLY A 820 29.55 13.36 -4.20
C GLY A 820 30.66 12.45 -4.73
N GLY A 821 30.90 11.33 -4.06
CA GLY A 821 31.95 10.38 -4.41
C GLY A 821 31.71 9.63 -5.72
N ALA A 822 30.49 9.17 -5.96
CA ALA A 822 30.05 8.53 -7.21
C ALA A 822 29.42 9.53 -8.19
N ALA A 823 28.52 10.40 -7.71
CA ALA A 823 27.85 11.42 -8.52
C ALA A 823 27.64 12.73 -7.75
N TRP A 824 27.64 13.85 -8.46
CA TRP A 824 27.17 15.14 -7.95
C TRP A 824 26.21 15.75 -8.97
N CYS A 825 24.96 15.97 -8.56
CA CYS A 825 23.93 16.70 -9.30
C CYS A 825 23.85 18.14 -8.77
N ARG A 826 24.04 19.13 -9.64
CA ARG A 826 24.05 20.55 -9.28
C ARG A 826 23.46 21.48 -10.34
N ASP A 827 23.17 22.71 -9.93
CA ASP A 827 22.73 23.81 -10.80
C ASP A 827 21.47 23.47 -11.64
N ALA A 828 20.43 22.98 -10.95
CA ALA A 828 19.15 22.55 -11.52
C ALA A 828 19.17 21.34 -12.47
N SER A 829 20.11 20.41 -12.23
CA SER A 829 20.19 19.11 -12.94
C SER A 829 19.43 18.00 -12.19
N ASN A 830 18.48 17.35 -12.85
CA ASN A 830 17.50 16.41 -12.29
C ASN A 830 17.54 15.00 -12.95
N PRO A 831 18.70 14.35 -13.13
CA PRO A 831 18.79 13.06 -13.82
C PRO A 831 18.07 11.93 -13.09
N THR A 832 17.72 10.87 -13.82
CA THR A 832 17.04 9.67 -13.30
C THR A 832 17.99 8.48 -13.28
N PHE A 833 18.06 7.77 -12.15
CA PHE A 833 18.84 6.54 -11.99
C PHE A 833 17.90 5.35 -11.77
N ILE A 834 18.06 4.29 -12.57
CA ILE A 834 17.20 3.09 -12.57
C ILE A 834 18.09 1.84 -12.44
N ASN A 835 17.71 0.87 -11.61
CA ASN A 835 18.41 -0.42 -11.47
C ASN A 835 19.93 -0.30 -11.19
N CYS A 836 20.39 0.82 -10.62
CA CYS A 836 21.81 1.17 -10.49
C CYS A 836 22.42 0.78 -9.14
N VAL A 837 23.72 0.49 -9.11
CA VAL A 837 24.43 0.07 -7.89
C VAL A 837 25.60 1.01 -7.58
N PHE A 838 25.61 1.63 -6.41
CA PHE A 838 26.66 2.53 -5.95
C PHE A 838 27.44 1.88 -4.80
N SER A 839 28.65 1.40 -5.06
CA SER A 839 29.42 0.59 -4.11
C SER A 839 30.81 1.16 -3.78
N ASN A 840 31.20 1.22 -2.51
CA ASN A 840 32.55 1.63 -2.07
C ASN A 840 33.00 2.99 -2.65
N ASN A 841 32.14 4.02 -2.52
CA ASN A 841 32.45 5.39 -2.89
C ASN A 841 32.63 6.27 -1.64
N HIS A 842 33.57 7.22 -1.66
CA HIS A 842 34.01 7.96 -0.48
C HIS A 842 34.15 9.46 -0.69
N THR A 843 33.82 10.26 0.35
CA THR A 843 34.21 11.66 0.42
C THR A 843 34.47 12.17 1.84
N GLY A 844 35.49 12.99 2.05
CA GLY A 844 35.72 13.68 3.33
C GLY A 844 34.83 14.92 3.58
N ILE A 845 33.58 14.94 3.08
CA ILE A 845 32.62 16.06 3.22
C ILE A 845 31.15 15.60 3.23
N SER A 846 30.53 15.31 2.06
CA SER A 846 29.10 14.98 2.00
C SER A 846 28.72 14.16 0.77
N GLY A 847 27.91 13.12 0.96
CA GLY A 847 27.44 12.24 -0.12
C GLY A 847 28.51 11.27 -0.59
N GLY A 848 28.68 10.15 0.12
CA GLY A 848 29.69 9.13 -0.21
C GLY A 848 29.49 8.55 -1.61
N ALA A 849 28.24 8.25 -1.98
CA ALA A 849 27.85 8.05 -3.37
C ALA A 849 27.36 9.36 -4.01
N ILE A 850 26.23 9.91 -3.55
CA ILE A 850 25.49 10.97 -4.25
C ILE A 850 25.48 12.26 -3.44
N TYR A 851 25.71 13.39 -4.12
CA TYR A 851 25.35 14.72 -3.61
C TYR A 851 24.37 15.41 -4.55
N CYS A 852 23.18 15.76 -4.06
CA CYS A 852 22.19 16.56 -4.79
C CYS A 852 22.15 17.97 -4.20
N SER A 853 22.31 19.01 -5.02
CA SER A 853 22.37 20.38 -4.49
C SER A 853 21.93 21.48 -5.46
N GLY A 854 21.21 22.48 -4.96
CA GLY A 854 20.90 23.68 -5.74
C GLY A 854 19.82 23.45 -6.79
N GLN A 855 18.64 23.03 -6.33
CA GLN A 855 17.43 22.75 -7.10
C GLN A 855 17.60 21.58 -8.08
N SER A 856 18.50 20.66 -7.73
CA SER A 856 18.82 19.44 -8.45
C SER A 856 18.09 18.27 -7.83
N ASP A 857 16.95 17.93 -8.41
CA ASP A 857 15.89 17.10 -7.84
C ASP A 857 15.89 15.75 -8.56
N ALA A 858 17.03 15.05 -8.47
CA ALA A 858 17.31 13.78 -9.15
C ALA A 858 16.49 12.61 -8.60
N SER A 859 16.17 11.64 -9.46
CA SER A 859 15.33 10.47 -9.14
C SER A 859 16.17 9.20 -9.00
N PHE A 860 15.83 8.35 -8.03
CA PHE A 860 16.48 7.06 -7.77
C PHE A 860 15.43 5.97 -7.61
N ILE A 861 15.44 5.01 -8.53
CA ILE A 861 14.45 3.93 -8.67
C ILE A 861 15.21 2.59 -8.71
N ASN A 862 14.80 1.59 -7.93
CA ASN A 862 15.40 0.26 -7.90
C ASN A 862 16.93 0.29 -7.64
N CYS A 863 17.43 1.26 -6.85
CA CYS A 863 18.86 1.52 -6.70
C CYS A 863 19.46 0.96 -5.40
N THR A 864 20.66 0.38 -5.47
CA THR A 864 21.39 -0.16 -4.31
C THR A 864 22.60 0.71 -3.96
N PHE A 865 22.76 1.10 -2.70
CA PHE A 865 23.86 1.90 -2.19
C PHE A 865 24.55 1.15 -1.04
N TYR A 866 25.82 0.72 -1.22
CA TYR A 866 26.54 0.01 -0.15
C TYR A 866 28.04 0.29 -0.03
N ASP A 867 28.63 0.01 1.15
CA ASP A 867 30.04 0.30 1.49
C ASP A 867 30.45 1.79 1.28
N ASN A 868 29.51 2.71 1.07
CA ASN A 868 29.83 4.12 0.80
C ASN A 868 30.09 4.89 2.10
N SER A 869 30.93 5.93 2.06
CA SER A 869 31.30 6.67 3.27
C SER A 869 31.50 8.17 3.11
N ALA A 870 31.08 8.93 4.12
CA ALA A 870 31.23 10.40 4.15
C ALA A 870 31.46 10.96 5.57
N ASP A 871 31.72 12.26 5.71
CA ASP A 871 31.43 12.95 6.98
C ASP A 871 29.91 13.04 7.20
N ASN A 872 29.13 13.32 6.14
CA ASN A 872 27.67 13.48 6.19
C ASN A 872 26.98 12.79 5.01
N GLY A 873 25.95 11.96 5.24
CA GLY A 873 25.25 11.26 4.17
C GLY A 873 26.17 10.21 3.52
N GLY A 874 26.39 9.09 4.21
CA GLY A 874 27.33 8.06 3.79
C GLY A 874 27.01 7.48 2.41
N ALA A 875 25.74 7.34 2.05
CA ALA A 875 25.30 7.15 0.67
C ALA A 875 24.94 8.48 0.00
N ILE A 876 23.91 9.19 0.49
CA ILE A 876 23.30 10.36 -0.17
C ILE A 876 23.31 11.58 0.76
N TYR A 877 23.67 12.75 0.23
CA TYR A 877 23.45 14.05 0.88
C TYR A 877 22.63 14.99 -0.01
N VAL A 878 21.68 15.72 0.59
CA VAL A 878 20.71 16.59 -0.12
C VAL A 878 20.73 18.03 0.41
N SER A 879 20.94 19.03 -0.47
CA SER A 879 21.21 20.43 -0.07
C SER A 879 20.50 21.47 -0.94
N ASN A 880 19.35 21.97 -0.48
CA ASN A 880 18.41 22.78 -1.29
C ASN A 880 17.98 22.01 -2.55
N SER A 881 17.52 20.77 -2.37
CA SER A 881 17.02 19.85 -3.41
C SER A 881 15.88 18.97 -2.85
N LEU A 882 15.09 18.37 -3.74
CA LEU A 882 13.95 17.48 -3.46
C LEU A 882 14.00 16.21 -4.34
N PRO A 883 14.96 15.29 -4.10
CA PRO A 883 15.09 14.08 -4.89
C PRO A 883 13.91 13.12 -4.67
N VAL A 884 13.60 12.30 -5.68
CA VAL A 884 12.69 11.15 -5.55
C VAL A 884 13.51 9.92 -5.21
N ILE A 885 13.11 9.15 -4.20
CA ILE A 885 13.75 7.89 -3.82
C ILE A 885 12.65 6.84 -3.63
N SER A 886 12.67 5.81 -4.47
CA SER A 886 11.70 4.71 -4.49
C SER A 886 12.41 3.38 -4.72
N ASN A 887 11.96 2.31 -4.05
CA ASN A 887 12.49 0.95 -4.25
C ASN A 887 14.03 0.90 -4.06
N CYS A 888 14.57 1.55 -3.03
CA CYS A 888 16.03 1.69 -2.88
C CYS A 888 16.56 0.95 -1.64
N THR A 889 17.72 0.30 -1.76
CA THR A 889 18.39 -0.38 -0.64
C THR A 889 19.68 0.35 -0.26
N PHE A 890 19.78 0.79 0.99
CA PHE A 890 20.94 1.47 1.58
C PHE A 890 21.56 0.59 2.68
N ALA A 891 22.66 -0.11 2.38
CA ALA A 891 23.25 -1.09 3.29
C ALA A 891 24.74 -0.88 3.60
N ASP A 892 25.19 -1.14 4.83
CA ASP A 892 26.62 -1.05 5.25
C ASP A 892 27.33 0.31 4.94
N ASN A 893 26.60 1.40 4.69
CA ASN A 893 27.18 2.73 4.48
C ASN A 893 27.57 3.38 5.83
N ALA A 894 28.48 4.36 5.84
CA ALA A 894 28.97 4.97 7.09
C ALA A 894 29.13 6.49 7.02
N ALA A 895 28.86 7.19 8.13
CA ALA A 895 29.11 8.63 8.26
C ALA A 895 29.86 9.00 9.54
N GLU A 896 30.90 9.85 9.47
CA GLU A 896 31.62 10.29 10.68
C GLU A 896 30.87 11.34 11.52
N VAL A 897 29.85 12.01 10.97
CA VAL A 897 29.15 13.15 11.61
C VAL A 897 27.62 13.00 11.63
N HIS A 898 26.97 12.81 10.48
CA HIS A 898 25.49 12.80 10.37
C HIS A 898 24.98 11.92 9.22
N GLY A 899 23.99 11.05 9.47
CA GLY A 899 23.28 10.28 8.45
C GLY A 899 24.17 9.24 7.74
N SER A 900 24.25 8.03 8.27
CA SER A 900 25.10 6.95 7.74
C SER A 900 24.67 6.48 6.36
N ALA A 901 23.37 6.55 6.03
CA ALA A 901 22.88 6.42 4.66
C ALA A 901 22.51 7.80 4.06
N LEU A 902 21.50 8.47 4.60
CA LEU A 902 20.89 9.69 4.04
C LEU A 902 21.04 10.88 4.99
N CYS A 903 21.43 12.05 4.46
CA CYS A 903 21.46 13.30 5.24
C CYS A 903 20.94 14.49 4.43
N THR A 904 20.10 15.34 5.03
CA THR A 904 19.49 16.50 4.35
C THR A 904 19.52 17.79 5.18
N ASN A 905 19.69 18.93 4.49
CA ASN A 905 19.41 20.27 5.01
C ASN A 905 18.26 21.00 4.26
N SER A 906 17.58 20.28 3.37
CA SER A 906 16.59 20.82 2.42
C SER A 906 15.19 20.95 3.03
N ASN A 907 14.20 21.25 2.19
CA ASN A 907 12.78 21.08 2.54
C ASN A 907 12.40 19.60 2.55
N THR A 908 11.20 19.28 3.03
CA THR A 908 10.63 17.93 3.05
C THR A 908 10.45 17.36 1.65
N PHE A 909 10.93 16.12 1.48
CA PHE A 909 10.66 15.22 0.35
C PHE A 909 10.31 13.83 0.89
N ASN A 910 9.78 12.97 0.01
CA ASN A 910 9.34 11.62 0.34
C ASN A 910 10.39 10.58 -0.04
N VAL A 911 10.44 9.49 0.71
CA VAL A 911 11.16 8.27 0.39
C VAL A 911 10.17 7.11 0.55
N GLN A 912 10.02 6.29 -0.49
CA GLN A 912 9.04 5.20 -0.52
C GLN A 912 9.69 3.83 -0.78
N ASN A 913 9.08 2.74 -0.33
CA ASN A 913 9.45 1.37 -0.68
C ASN A 913 10.95 1.08 -0.46
N SER A 914 11.58 1.67 0.56
CA SER A 914 13.06 1.73 0.65
C SER A 914 13.62 1.21 1.97
N LEU A 915 14.72 0.49 1.88
CA LEU A 915 15.35 -0.27 2.95
C LEU A 915 16.66 0.38 3.40
N PHE A 916 16.84 0.58 4.71
CA PHE A 916 18.05 1.14 5.32
C PHE A 916 18.61 0.16 6.35
N ALA A 917 19.61 -0.65 5.97
CA ALA A 917 20.10 -1.77 6.77
C ALA A 917 21.56 -1.64 7.22
N TYR A 918 21.84 -1.93 8.49
CA TYR A 918 23.20 -2.13 9.03
C TYR A 918 24.21 -0.97 8.82
N ASN A 919 23.75 0.24 8.48
CA ASN A 919 24.62 1.40 8.25
C ASN A 919 25.31 1.81 9.57
N ASP A 920 26.59 2.21 9.51
CA ASP A 920 27.48 2.29 10.68
C ASP A 920 27.84 3.75 11.10
N GLN A 921 28.33 3.85 12.34
CA GLN A 921 28.77 5.05 13.08
C GLN A 921 27.67 6.05 13.47
N MET A 922 26.68 6.31 12.62
CA MET A 922 25.60 7.29 12.86
C MET A 922 24.23 6.73 12.47
N GLU A 923 23.15 7.44 12.85
CA GLU A 923 21.77 7.15 12.47
C GLU A 923 21.59 7.04 10.95
N ALA A 924 20.70 6.15 10.48
CA ALA A 924 20.49 5.91 9.05
C ALA A 924 20.09 7.17 8.27
N VAL A 925 19.11 7.91 8.79
CA VAL A 925 18.55 9.13 8.17
C VAL A 925 18.70 10.32 9.11
N HIS A 926 19.41 11.37 8.67
CA HIS A 926 19.58 12.61 9.42
C HIS A 926 18.97 13.83 8.72
N CYS A 927 18.22 14.64 9.47
CA CYS A 927 17.64 15.88 8.97
C CYS A 927 18.02 17.09 9.83
N LEU A 928 18.68 18.09 9.24
CA LEU A 928 19.20 19.27 9.95
C LEU A 928 18.16 20.37 10.22
N SER A 929 17.01 20.36 9.53
CA SER A 929 16.11 21.54 9.45
C SER A 929 14.62 21.23 9.21
N GLN A 930 14.27 20.26 8.37
CA GLN A 930 12.90 19.82 8.04
C GLN A 930 12.87 18.29 7.93
N SER A 931 11.72 17.64 8.14
CA SER A 931 11.62 16.17 8.10
C SER A 931 11.69 15.60 6.67
N VAL A 932 12.30 14.43 6.50
CA VAL A 932 11.95 13.49 5.42
C VAL A 932 10.66 12.76 5.83
N ILE A 933 9.79 12.47 4.86
CA ILE A 933 8.64 11.57 5.04
C ILE A 933 9.02 10.21 4.46
N LEU A 934 8.85 9.16 5.27
CA LEU A 934 9.05 7.77 4.91
C LEU A 934 7.67 7.10 4.79
N SER A 935 7.48 6.28 3.77
CA SER A 935 6.33 5.36 3.66
C SER A 935 6.83 4.05 3.09
N CYS A 936 6.32 2.91 3.56
CA CYS A 936 6.75 1.59 3.11
C CYS A 936 8.29 1.42 3.20
N CYS A 937 8.90 1.93 4.27
CA CYS A 937 10.35 1.84 4.47
C CYS A 937 10.71 1.00 5.68
N ASP A 938 11.70 0.14 5.52
CA ASP A 938 12.31 -0.63 6.61
C ASP A 938 13.64 0.01 7.00
N ILE A 939 13.89 0.12 8.30
CA ILE A 939 15.11 0.69 8.86
C ILE A 939 15.57 -0.24 10.00
N TYR A 940 16.66 -0.98 9.76
CA TYR A 940 17.06 -2.07 10.65
C TYR A 940 18.57 -2.19 10.93
N GLY A 941 18.92 -2.38 12.20
CA GLY A 941 20.25 -2.77 12.64
C GLY A 941 21.34 -1.72 12.46
N ASN A 942 20.96 -0.46 12.19
CA ASN A 942 21.87 0.66 11.97
C ASN A 942 22.52 1.09 13.30
N SER A 943 23.85 1.26 13.33
CA SER A 943 24.58 1.26 14.61
C SER A 943 24.47 2.55 15.42
N GLY A 944 24.05 3.66 14.80
CA GLY A 944 23.62 4.89 15.48
C GLY A 944 22.16 4.90 15.91
N GLY A 945 21.38 3.88 15.53
CA GLY A 945 19.94 3.77 15.76
C GLY A 945 19.14 3.83 14.46
N ASP A 946 18.01 3.11 14.48
CA ASP A 946 17.09 2.94 13.36
C ASP A 946 16.08 4.10 13.30
N TRP A 947 14.93 3.96 13.95
CA TRP A 947 13.89 4.98 14.06
C TRP A 947 14.24 6.05 15.11
N VAL A 948 15.22 6.91 14.78
CA VAL A 948 15.76 7.94 15.68
C VAL A 948 15.71 9.36 15.10
N GLY A 949 15.94 10.36 15.95
CA GLY A 949 16.01 11.76 15.52
C GLY A 949 14.70 12.29 14.92
N SER A 950 14.76 12.76 13.67
CA SER A 950 13.64 13.36 12.94
C SER A 950 12.61 12.36 12.40
N ILE A 951 12.96 11.07 12.33
CA ILE A 951 12.09 10.01 11.78
C ILE A 951 11.45 9.14 12.88
N ALA A 952 11.83 9.32 14.15
CA ALA A 952 11.41 8.52 15.31
C ALA A 952 9.89 8.50 15.63
N GLY A 953 9.07 9.20 14.85
CA GLY A 953 7.60 9.19 14.95
C GLY A 953 6.90 8.61 13.72
N GLN A 954 7.66 7.92 12.84
CA GLN A 954 7.17 7.34 11.59
C GLN A 954 7.25 5.80 11.57
N GLU A 955 7.87 5.19 12.60
CA GLU A 955 7.87 3.74 12.84
C GLU A 955 6.43 3.22 13.03
N GLY A 956 6.01 2.21 12.26
CA GLY A 956 4.64 1.70 12.31
C GLY A 956 3.56 2.65 11.76
N VAL A 957 3.97 3.61 10.91
CA VAL A 957 3.08 4.56 10.20
C VAL A 957 3.31 4.40 8.70
N ASP A 958 2.24 4.47 7.90
CA ASP A 958 2.26 4.41 6.43
C ASP A 958 3.18 3.30 5.87
N GLY A 959 2.98 2.04 6.30
CA GLY A 959 3.77 0.88 5.90
C GLY A 959 5.21 0.78 6.42
N ASN A 960 5.69 1.69 7.27
CA ASN A 960 7.08 1.67 7.76
C ASN A 960 7.33 0.61 8.86
N ILE A 961 8.43 -0.14 8.75
CA ILE A 961 8.78 -1.28 9.61
C ILE A 961 10.22 -1.22 10.17
N CYS A 962 10.61 -2.19 11.00
CA CYS A 962 11.91 -2.24 11.70
C CYS A 962 12.38 -3.69 11.92
N GLU A 963 12.48 -4.48 10.85
CA GLU A 963 12.69 -5.94 10.94
C GLU A 963 13.94 -6.43 10.19
N ASP A 964 14.40 -7.66 10.45
CA ASP A 964 15.62 -8.18 9.79
C ASP A 964 15.35 -8.46 8.30
N PRO A 965 15.96 -7.75 7.32
CA PRO A 965 15.52 -7.82 5.91
C PRO A 965 15.82 -9.15 5.20
N LEU A 966 16.44 -10.11 5.90
CA LEU A 966 16.81 -11.45 5.42
C LEU A 966 17.52 -11.45 4.05
N PHE A 967 18.53 -10.59 3.87
CA PHE A 967 19.31 -10.56 2.64
C PHE A 967 19.95 -11.91 2.29
N CYS A 968 19.89 -12.30 1.02
CA CYS A 968 20.39 -13.58 0.52
C CYS A 968 21.91 -13.76 0.75
N ASN A 969 22.74 -12.76 0.42
CA ASN A 969 24.20 -12.86 0.58
C ASN A 969 24.91 -11.49 0.77
N PRO A 970 24.58 -10.71 1.82
CA PRO A 970 25.11 -9.37 2.01
C PRO A 970 26.63 -9.36 2.24
N GLN A 971 27.24 -10.49 2.58
CA GLN A 971 28.69 -10.59 2.79
C GLN A 971 29.52 -10.58 1.49
N ILE A 972 28.88 -10.53 0.31
CA ILE A 972 29.53 -10.22 -0.98
C ILE A 972 29.02 -8.93 -1.64
N GLY A 973 28.11 -8.22 -0.99
CA GLY A 973 27.42 -7.05 -1.57
C GLY A 973 26.22 -7.37 -2.45
N ASP A 974 25.63 -8.56 -2.26
CA ASP A 974 24.31 -8.94 -2.77
C ASP A 974 23.28 -8.65 -1.68
N TYR A 975 22.38 -7.70 -1.97
CA TYR A 975 21.33 -7.23 -1.07
C TYR A 975 19.93 -7.46 -1.65
N ALA A 976 19.77 -8.51 -2.47
CA ALA A 976 18.46 -9.12 -2.67
C ALA A 976 17.95 -9.74 -1.38
N ILE A 977 16.64 -9.76 -1.20
CA ILE A 977 15.97 -10.28 0.00
C ILE A 977 15.44 -11.69 -0.21
N ALA A 978 15.42 -12.50 0.84
CA ALA A 978 14.82 -13.84 0.78
C ALA A 978 13.28 -13.78 0.61
N ILE A 979 12.69 -14.88 0.14
CA ILE A 979 11.24 -14.99 -0.06
C ILE A 979 10.43 -14.92 1.26
N ASP A 980 11.05 -15.27 2.39
CA ASP A 980 10.50 -15.13 3.74
C ASP A 980 10.89 -13.78 4.40
N SER A 981 11.41 -12.81 3.63
CA SER A 981 11.79 -11.50 4.14
C SER A 981 10.58 -10.65 4.57
N PRO A 982 10.68 -9.90 5.69
CA PRO A 982 9.70 -8.88 6.07
C PRO A 982 9.69 -7.68 5.12
N CYS A 983 10.63 -7.58 4.16
CA CYS A 983 10.64 -6.57 3.10
C CYS A 983 10.03 -7.08 1.77
N ALA A 984 9.69 -8.37 1.66
CA ALA A 984 9.10 -8.90 0.43
C ALA A 984 7.67 -8.36 0.22
N PRO A 985 7.17 -8.29 -1.02
CA PRO A 985 5.82 -7.78 -1.29
C PRO A 985 4.77 -8.50 -0.45
N PHE A 986 3.97 -7.75 0.29
CA PHE A 986 2.86 -8.26 1.12
C PHE A 986 3.24 -9.26 2.24
N SER A 987 4.52 -9.47 2.53
CA SER A 987 5.02 -10.36 3.60
C SER A 987 5.01 -9.68 4.97
N PRO A 988 4.39 -10.26 6.03
CA PRO A 988 4.32 -9.63 7.35
C PRO A 988 5.68 -9.25 7.95
N PRO A 989 5.85 -8.02 8.49
CA PRO A 989 4.84 -6.97 8.69
C PRO A 989 4.70 -5.96 7.53
N ASN A 990 5.45 -6.09 6.42
CA ASN A 990 5.22 -5.33 5.19
C ASN A 990 3.95 -5.81 4.46
N VAL A 991 2.80 -5.49 5.04
CA VAL A 991 1.51 -5.98 4.56
C VAL A 991 0.78 -4.92 3.73
N GLU A 992 1.04 -3.64 4.00
CA GLU A 992 0.43 -2.48 3.34
C GLU A 992 1.09 -2.13 1.98
N CYS A 993 2.23 -2.75 1.60
CA CYS A 993 3.06 -2.29 0.48
C CYS A 993 3.66 -3.41 -0.41
N ASP A 994 4.19 -2.97 -1.56
CA ASP A 994 4.97 -3.76 -2.51
C ASP A 994 6.37 -4.12 -1.96
N LEU A 995 7.33 -4.46 -2.84
CA LEU A 995 8.73 -4.69 -2.48
C LEU A 995 9.35 -3.49 -1.74
N ILE A 996 9.87 -3.72 -0.53
CA ILE A 996 10.71 -2.74 0.17
C ILE A 996 12.18 -3.02 -0.16
N GLY A 997 12.83 -2.09 -0.86
CA GLY A 997 14.20 -2.22 -1.35
C GLY A 997 14.29 -2.40 -2.87
N ALA A 998 15.49 -2.71 -3.35
CA ALA A 998 15.83 -2.65 -4.78
C ALA A 998 15.73 -3.97 -5.57
N TRP A 999 15.73 -5.13 -4.90
CA TRP A 999 15.75 -6.44 -5.56
C TRP A 999 14.90 -7.45 -4.78
N GLY A 1000 13.99 -8.11 -5.49
CA GLY A 1000 13.02 -9.05 -4.94
C GLY A 1000 13.54 -10.48 -4.74
N THR A 1001 12.61 -11.43 -4.73
CA THR A 1001 12.76 -12.78 -4.18
C THR A 1001 13.50 -13.77 -5.09
N ASP A 1002 13.49 -13.53 -6.39
CA ASP A 1002 13.75 -14.55 -7.41
C ASP A 1002 15.25 -14.83 -7.60
N THR A 1003 16.09 -13.92 -7.12
CA THR A 1003 17.56 -14.02 -7.18
C THR A 1003 18.18 -14.83 -6.05
N CYS A 1004 17.38 -15.36 -5.11
CA CYS A 1004 17.91 -16.09 -3.95
C CYS A 1004 18.35 -17.55 -4.25
N ASP A 1005 18.34 -17.99 -5.53
CA ASP A 1005 18.85 -19.31 -5.93
C ASP A 1005 20.40 -19.32 -6.13
N PRO A 1006 21.16 -20.10 -5.34
CA PRO A 1006 22.60 -20.29 -5.56
C PRO A 1006 22.97 -21.06 -6.84
N SER A 1007 22.01 -21.54 -7.66
CA SER A 1007 22.26 -22.07 -9.02
C SER A 1007 21.92 -21.12 -10.18
N ALA A 1008 21.10 -20.07 -9.99
CA ALA A 1008 20.82 -19.03 -10.99
C ALA A 1008 22.04 -18.13 -11.30
N VAL A 1009 23.09 -18.26 -10.48
CA VAL A 1009 24.42 -17.72 -10.72
C VAL A 1009 25.08 -18.39 -11.93
N ASP A 1010 24.76 -17.92 -13.15
CA ASP A 1010 25.31 -18.44 -14.40
C ASP A 1010 26.77 -18.01 -14.61
N SER A 1011 27.66 -18.66 -13.84
CA SER A 1011 29.11 -18.44 -13.81
C SER A 1011 29.59 -17.07 -13.34
N GLU A 1012 29.20 -16.66 -12.12
CA GLU A 1012 29.82 -15.53 -11.39
C GLU A 1012 31.36 -15.55 -11.56
N PRO A 1013 31.96 -14.45 -12.06
CA PRO A 1013 33.41 -14.37 -12.18
C PRO A 1013 34.02 -14.30 -10.78
N LEU A 1014 34.97 -15.22 -10.50
CA LEU A 1014 35.66 -15.36 -9.21
C LEU A 1014 35.93 -14.00 -8.54
N PRO A 1015 35.49 -13.79 -7.27
CA PRO A 1015 35.37 -12.48 -6.65
C PRO A 1015 36.63 -11.65 -6.82
N TRP A 1016 36.51 -10.36 -7.16
CA TRP A 1016 37.66 -9.56 -7.60
C TRP A 1016 38.40 -8.79 -6.50
N SER A 1017 37.90 -8.80 -5.27
CA SER A 1017 38.53 -8.17 -4.10
C SER A 1017 38.75 -9.19 -2.97
N VAL A 1018 39.64 -8.84 -2.04
CA VAL A 1018 39.74 -9.50 -0.73
C VAL A 1018 38.75 -8.81 0.22
N HIS A 1019 37.87 -9.60 0.83
CA HIS A 1019 36.91 -9.13 1.83
C HIS A 1019 36.96 -10.06 3.05
N LEU A 1020 36.92 -9.47 4.25
CA LEU A 1020 36.83 -10.16 5.54
C LEU A 1020 35.45 -9.92 6.14
N GLY A 1021 34.55 -10.88 5.92
CA GLY A 1021 33.15 -10.79 6.32
C GLY A 1021 32.98 -10.84 7.83
N GLN A 1022 31.85 -10.33 8.31
CA GLN A 1022 31.53 -10.37 9.73
C GLN A 1022 31.23 -11.80 10.18
N ALA A 1023 31.75 -12.19 11.35
CA ALA A 1023 31.64 -13.55 11.85
C ALA A 1023 30.23 -13.86 12.36
N ALA A 1024 29.71 -15.06 12.05
CA ALA A 1024 28.35 -15.47 12.38
C ALA A 1024 28.29 -16.85 13.08
N PRO A 1025 27.49 -17.04 14.15
CA PRO A 1025 26.86 -15.99 14.96
C PRO A 1025 27.91 -15.18 15.74
N ASN A 1026 27.53 -13.97 16.18
CA ASN A 1026 28.37 -13.09 17.00
C ASN A 1026 27.48 -12.09 17.76
N PRO A 1027 27.37 -12.17 19.11
CA PRO A 1027 28.16 -13.00 20.02
C PRO A 1027 27.91 -14.50 19.90
N PHE A 1028 28.93 -15.32 20.15
CA PHE A 1028 28.83 -16.78 20.07
C PHE A 1028 29.09 -17.48 21.41
N ARG A 1029 28.46 -18.65 21.59
CA ARG A 1029 28.62 -19.49 22.80
C ARG A 1029 29.50 -20.73 22.63
N GLN A 1030 29.34 -21.45 21.52
CA GLN A 1030 30.07 -22.70 21.24
C GLN A 1030 31.11 -22.53 20.13
N SER A 1031 30.69 -21.94 19.01
CA SER A 1031 31.53 -21.67 17.85
C SER A 1031 30.92 -20.61 16.95
N THR A 1032 31.74 -20.03 16.08
CA THR A 1032 31.41 -19.00 15.09
C THR A 1032 32.16 -19.28 13.80
N THR A 1033 31.61 -18.86 12.67
CA THR A 1033 32.20 -18.99 11.34
C THR A 1033 32.65 -17.61 10.85
N ILE A 1034 33.89 -17.52 10.37
CA ILE A 1034 34.43 -16.35 9.70
C ILE A 1034 34.49 -16.67 8.20
N THR A 1035 33.87 -15.82 7.39
CA THR A 1035 33.91 -15.89 5.91
C THR A 1035 34.91 -14.87 5.38
N TYR A 1036 35.66 -15.23 4.35
CA TYR A 1036 36.53 -14.31 3.62
C TYR A 1036 36.65 -14.71 2.13
N THR A 1037 36.83 -13.72 1.26
CA THR A 1037 37.07 -13.94 -0.18
C THR A 1037 38.56 -13.88 -0.49
N ILE A 1038 38.99 -14.58 -1.54
CA ILE A 1038 40.33 -14.46 -2.13
C ILE A 1038 40.19 -14.10 -3.61
N PRO A 1039 40.85 -13.03 -4.09
CA PRO A 1039 40.55 -12.49 -5.40
C PRO A 1039 40.98 -13.37 -6.59
N GLY A 1040 40.23 -13.27 -7.68
CA GLY A 1040 40.44 -14.00 -8.94
C GLY A 1040 41.88 -13.95 -9.48
N GLY A 1041 42.47 -15.14 -9.72
CA GLY A 1041 43.82 -15.26 -10.29
C GLY A 1041 44.26 -16.72 -10.46
N SER A 1042 45.18 -16.97 -11.40
CA SER A 1042 45.64 -18.32 -11.74
C SER A 1042 46.75 -18.84 -10.80
N GLY A 1043 46.40 -19.13 -9.55
CA GLY A 1043 47.31 -19.70 -8.55
C GLY A 1043 46.72 -19.76 -7.14
N GLY A 1044 47.35 -20.51 -6.25
CA GLY A 1044 47.08 -20.43 -4.82
C GLY A 1044 47.77 -19.20 -4.22
N VAL A 1045 47.07 -18.46 -3.36
CA VAL A 1045 47.55 -17.24 -2.69
C VAL A 1045 47.70 -17.52 -1.19
N PRO A 1046 48.81 -17.17 -0.53
CA PRO A 1046 49.02 -17.44 0.89
C PRO A 1046 48.06 -16.63 1.78
N VAL A 1047 47.31 -17.33 2.64
CA VAL A 1047 46.32 -16.74 3.56
C VAL A 1047 46.74 -16.90 5.02
N HIS A 1048 46.68 -15.81 5.78
CA HIS A 1048 47.09 -15.75 7.19
C HIS A 1048 45.98 -15.17 8.10
N LEU A 1049 44.87 -15.89 8.29
CA LEU A 1049 43.80 -15.44 9.18
C LEU A 1049 44.14 -15.72 10.65
N ASN A 1050 44.16 -14.67 11.47
CA ASN A 1050 44.63 -14.70 12.86
C ASN A 1050 43.66 -14.00 13.83
N VAL A 1051 43.45 -14.56 15.02
CA VAL A 1051 42.63 -14.00 16.11
C VAL A 1051 43.53 -13.46 17.22
N PHE A 1052 43.21 -12.28 17.74
CA PHE A 1052 43.94 -11.53 18.74
C PHE A 1052 43.03 -11.11 19.90
N ASP A 1053 43.62 -10.88 21.07
CA ASP A 1053 42.93 -10.26 22.21
C ASP A 1053 42.95 -8.71 22.13
N PRO A 1054 42.23 -7.99 23.02
CA PRO A 1054 42.22 -6.52 23.03
C PRO A 1054 43.56 -5.85 23.36
N ALA A 1055 44.59 -6.61 23.72
CA ALA A 1055 45.97 -6.13 23.89
C ALA A 1055 46.85 -6.42 22.66
N GLY A 1056 46.26 -6.88 21.55
CA GLY A 1056 46.97 -7.21 20.31
C GLY A 1056 47.81 -8.47 20.39
N ARG A 1057 47.60 -9.34 21.39
CA ARG A 1057 48.33 -10.60 21.54
C ARG A 1057 47.66 -11.68 20.71
N LEU A 1058 48.43 -12.43 19.92
CA LEU A 1058 47.91 -13.56 19.15
C LEU A 1058 47.30 -14.62 20.08
N VAL A 1059 46.06 -15.00 19.78
CA VAL A 1059 45.27 -16.01 20.51
C VAL A 1059 45.20 -17.30 19.71
N ARG A 1060 44.92 -17.22 18.41
CA ARG A 1060 44.68 -18.38 17.56
C ARG A 1060 45.07 -18.08 16.11
N THR A 1061 45.79 -18.99 15.49
CA THR A 1061 45.92 -19.08 14.03
C THR A 1061 44.76 -19.91 13.49
N LEU A 1062 44.01 -19.36 12.51
CA LEU A 1062 42.86 -20.05 11.89
C LEU A 1062 43.20 -20.56 10.49
N VAL A 1063 43.93 -19.79 9.70
CA VAL A 1063 44.38 -20.16 8.34
C VAL A 1063 45.85 -19.76 8.19
N ASN A 1064 46.66 -20.62 7.60
CA ASN A 1064 48.10 -20.40 7.37
C ASN A 1064 48.60 -21.29 6.21
N GLU A 1065 47.97 -21.14 5.04
CA GLU A 1065 48.18 -22.00 3.87
C GLU A 1065 47.79 -21.25 2.58
N ASP A 1066 48.19 -21.78 1.42
CA ASP A 1066 47.78 -21.24 0.12
C ASP A 1066 46.32 -21.63 -0.18
N ARG A 1067 45.49 -20.65 -0.55
CA ARG A 1067 44.10 -20.85 -0.96
C ARG A 1067 43.87 -20.41 -2.41
N SER A 1068 43.00 -21.13 -3.12
CA SER A 1068 42.51 -20.70 -4.43
C SER A 1068 41.68 -19.42 -4.32
N ALA A 1069 41.48 -18.72 -5.44
CA ALA A 1069 40.42 -17.72 -5.54
C ALA A 1069 39.04 -18.30 -5.19
N GLY A 1070 38.11 -17.45 -4.76
CA GLY A 1070 36.76 -17.82 -4.32
C GLY A 1070 36.47 -17.50 -2.85
N ILE A 1071 35.32 -17.97 -2.37
CA ILE A 1071 34.83 -17.77 -0.99
C ILE A 1071 35.37 -18.89 -0.09
N HIS A 1072 35.82 -18.53 1.12
CA HIS A 1072 36.31 -19.48 2.12
C HIS A 1072 35.68 -19.22 3.48
N HIS A 1073 35.31 -20.30 4.17
CA HIS A 1073 34.80 -20.26 5.54
C HIS A 1073 35.78 -20.97 6.50
N VAL A 1074 35.97 -20.41 7.69
CA VAL A 1074 36.78 -21.03 8.75
C VAL A 1074 36.15 -20.82 10.13
N LYS A 1075 36.12 -21.90 10.91
CA LYS A 1075 35.39 -21.98 12.18
C LYS A 1075 36.31 -21.74 13.37
N TRP A 1076 35.88 -20.90 14.32
CA TRP A 1076 36.53 -20.73 15.62
C TRP A 1076 35.63 -21.21 16.76
N ASP A 1077 36.19 -21.91 17.73
CA ASP A 1077 35.47 -22.53 18.86
C ASP A 1077 35.82 -21.92 20.23
N GLY A 1078 36.35 -20.68 20.22
CA GLY A 1078 36.74 -19.97 21.43
C GLY A 1078 37.93 -20.64 22.16
N ARG A 1079 38.88 -21.22 21.42
CA ARG A 1079 40.14 -21.77 21.93
C ARG A 1079 41.37 -21.08 21.34
N ASN A 1080 42.49 -21.20 22.04
CA ASN A 1080 43.81 -20.81 21.53
C ASN A 1080 44.48 -21.94 20.72
N ASP A 1081 45.69 -21.68 20.21
CA ASP A 1081 46.47 -22.68 19.44
C ASP A 1081 46.84 -23.95 20.24
N ASN A 1082 46.87 -23.88 21.57
CA ASN A 1082 47.10 -25.05 22.44
C ASN A 1082 45.80 -25.86 22.71
N GLY A 1083 44.68 -25.52 22.06
CA GLY A 1083 43.37 -26.15 22.31
C GLY A 1083 42.75 -25.84 23.67
N ALA A 1084 43.34 -24.90 24.43
CA ALA A 1084 42.77 -24.45 25.70
C ALA A 1084 41.69 -23.39 25.45
N PRO A 1085 40.57 -23.41 26.21
CA PRO A 1085 39.51 -22.41 26.09
C PRO A 1085 40.00 -21.02 26.48
N VAL A 1086 39.53 -19.99 25.78
CA VAL A 1086 39.72 -18.59 26.16
C VAL A 1086 38.49 -18.04 26.90
N ALA A 1087 38.66 -16.94 27.62
CA ALA A 1087 37.62 -16.34 28.46
C ALA A 1087 36.53 -15.66 27.63
N SER A 1088 35.34 -15.46 28.23
CA SER A 1088 34.30 -14.60 27.65
C SER A 1088 34.84 -13.17 27.48
N GLY A 1089 34.54 -12.52 26.36
CA GLY A 1089 35.05 -11.18 26.05
C GLY A 1089 35.15 -10.86 24.56
N ILE A 1090 35.67 -9.68 24.25
CA ILE A 1090 35.91 -9.19 22.89
C ILE A 1090 37.27 -9.68 22.39
N TYR A 1091 37.32 -10.08 21.13
CA TYR A 1091 38.50 -10.46 20.37
C TYR A 1091 38.45 -9.77 18.98
N PHE A 1092 39.57 -9.76 18.27
CA PHE A 1092 39.68 -9.20 16.92
C PHE A 1092 40.30 -10.23 15.99
N TYR A 1093 39.77 -10.38 14.78
CA TYR A 1093 40.33 -11.26 13.76
C TYR A 1093 40.76 -10.44 12.54
N GLN A 1094 41.89 -10.85 11.94
CA GLN A 1094 42.65 -10.01 11.02
C GLN A 1094 43.12 -10.83 9.81
N LEU A 1095 42.92 -10.27 8.62
CA LEU A 1095 43.34 -10.81 7.33
C LEU A 1095 44.31 -9.83 6.66
N PRO A 1096 45.63 -10.09 6.70
CA PRO A 1096 46.61 -9.34 5.92
C PRO A 1096 46.65 -9.87 4.48
N PHE A 1097 46.57 -8.98 3.49
CA PHE A 1097 46.58 -9.36 2.07
C PHE A 1097 47.26 -8.27 1.23
N MET A 1098 48.26 -8.66 0.42
CA MET A 1098 49.07 -7.80 -0.47
C MET A 1098 49.65 -6.48 0.10
N GLY A 1099 49.63 -6.28 1.42
CA GLY A 1099 50.12 -5.08 2.11
C GLY A 1099 49.04 -4.35 2.91
N GLU A 1100 47.77 -4.60 2.58
CA GLU A 1100 46.61 -4.17 3.35
C GLU A 1100 46.29 -5.15 4.48
N LYS A 1101 45.40 -4.72 5.39
CA LYS A 1101 45.05 -5.49 6.58
C LYS A 1101 43.64 -5.17 7.06
N GLN A 1102 42.69 -6.01 6.68
CA GLN A 1102 41.32 -5.93 7.19
C GLN A 1102 41.25 -6.51 8.60
N THR A 1103 40.40 -5.93 9.46
CA THR A 1103 40.23 -6.31 10.87
C THR A 1103 38.77 -6.13 11.26
N LYS A 1104 38.12 -7.17 11.81
CA LYS A 1104 36.73 -7.14 12.29
C LYS A 1104 36.66 -7.63 13.75
N ARG A 1105 35.54 -7.35 14.45
CA ARG A 1105 35.32 -7.52 15.90
C ARG A 1105 34.46 -8.75 16.21
N ILE A 1106 34.86 -9.58 17.16
CA ILE A 1106 34.13 -10.79 17.57
C ILE A 1106 33.99 -10.93 19.09
N VAL A 1107 32.86 -11.50 19.56
CA VAL A 1107 32.49 -11.56 20.97
C VAL A 1107 32.17 -12.99 21.37
N LEU A 1108 32.87 -13.51 22.39
CA LEU A 1108 32.63 -14.83 22.98
C LEU A 1108 31.88 -14.68 24.31
N ILE A 1109 30.75 -15.39 24.46
CA ILE A 1109 29.97 -15.47 25.71
C ILE A 1109 29.87 -16.93 26.14
N ARG A 1110 30.56 -17.31 27.21
CA ARG A 1110 30.44 -18.61 27.89
C ARG A 1110 29.55 -18.48 29.13
#